data_AF-A0A8J7S6S8-F1
#
_entry.id   AF-A0A8J7S6S8-F1
#
_cell.length_a   1.000
_cell.length_b   1.000
_cell.length_c   1.000
_cell.angle_alpha   90.00
_cell.angle_beta   90.00
_cell.angle_gamma   90.00
#
_symmetry.space_group_name_H-M   'P 1'
#
loop_
_entity.id
_entity.type
_entity.pdbx_description
1 polymer ?
#
loop_
_entity_poly.entity_id
_entity_poly.type
_entity_poly.pdbx_seq_one_letter_code
_entity_poly.pdbx_strand_id
1 'polypeptide(L)'
;MQRPITLLRRTAPLGQAVLDGARDIDPARLSAVLLGLSVPSVLFGRAVFALVFGIAVILILPRFRDHVLRWRFRDLFIGWPGGMAGGTALWWALSSAFSQDPLASFEVVIRIGVFIAAAVAFVIVLAERADLRELAERTFLVAFTAVMLIAVTSIYEAYGLVRIFAPFDSSVSDPVYFFKSFTSVVAIAIPVMLWIGYRAGGIWLALALTATLAGGFVVLGDGRQPGRAAYGGLLAALLALGAYWGGRRLPSGTRLWAVGGAGAVLAALALVVLMRLPSPPVTEADEAAPPLPVVDFHRQAIWGFVLDKALERPLLGYGINTINMVEGAHDEVLDIGQEYVPSHPHNWLLEVLSETGIPGLLLLLGSLAALAAVFVRNTIAGRAGALVSLATLAAFWVSSLANFSIWSAWWQVALLSILVLPGARMIGPLTGHREVDHLPPMNWRRAGLIGLAAFLALALGLVWYARKTDYGYMVYKRLKADSPYLYEEISSDLLTIDPAKLIDAHEPSDIVQLRGALRDAVWGPSGVPTGRQPSQVEAGRLDPYGVTAGMEGVTAERLTMPNEANYVSIGYILTPPEPTGEAVIYQNGYAGDFSQSKRFIQALLEDGHTVGLLNFPGYGENQFQIYNSPEWGPVNLTLDYLLYYLEHPMRVYIEPAIVMANRLREGHGVKAVDLVGFSAGGWVTAVAAAADTRFRRSVSVASFLPLYLRTWWAPPEWTPPHLYAPLIKATNYLEIPLLASEGEGRSYLQVFNQYDRCCFMNRRGTLYQSAVAGRLETLGLPGDFGVAIDDTHAQHQISRWGDARILDFLENGEIRETERHESAVDLAEERGLPPPGGPGQR
;
A
#
# COMPACT_ATOMS: atom_id res chain seq x y z
N MET A 1 32.75 65.67 -49.97
CA MET A 1 32.51 65.13 -48.60
C MET A 1 31.02 65.18 -48.31
N GLN A 2 30.54 64.26 -47.47
CA GLN A 2 29.18 64.11 -46.90
C GLN A 2 28.26 63.05 -47.56
N ARG A 3 28.02 61.99 -46.78
CA ARG A 3 26.93 60.99 -46.87
C ARG A 3 25.83 61.37 -45.86
N PRO A 4 24.58 60.91 -46.06
CA PRO A 4 23.96 60.09 -44.99
C PRO A 4 22.89 59.04 -45.42
N ILE A 5 22.66 58.09 -44.49
CA ILE A 5 21.43 57.32 -44.13
C ILE A 5 20.83 56.30 -45.13
N THR A 6 20.93 55.01 -44.79
CA THR A 6 19.90 53.97 -45.04
C THR A 6 20.21 52.71 -44.22
N LEU A 7 19.62 52.60 -43.02
CA LEU A 7 19.72 51.38 -42.21
C LEU A 7 18.50 51.29 -41.27
N LEU A 8 17.33 51.02 -41.84
CA LEU A 8 16.10 50.66 -41.12
C LEU A 8 15.12 49.98 -42.08
N ARG A 9 15.36 48.69 -42.40
CA ARG A 9 14.39 47.74 -42.97
C ARG A 9 15.06 46.36 -43.07
N ARG A 10 15.09 45.59 -41.98
CA ARG A 10 15.36 44.13 -41.97
C ARG A 10 15.20 43.55 -40.56
N THR A 11 13.99 43.61 -40.02
CA THR A 11 13.60 42.87 -38.79
C THR A 11 12.18 42.32 -38.91
N ALA A 12 11.83 41.78 -40.08
CA ALA A 12 10.55 41.09 -40.31
C ALA A 12 10.66 39.80 -41.17
N PRO A 13 11.43 38.76 -40.81
CA PRO A 13 11.22 37.44 -41.41
C PRO A 13 10.79 36.34 -40.42
N LEU A 14 11.07 36.47 -39.10
CA LEU A 14 10.76 35.38 -38.15
C LEU A 14 9.27 35.32 -37.77
N GLY A 15 8.64 36.47 -37.55
CA GLY A 15 7.19 36.52 -37.26
C GLY A 15 6.34 36.07 -38.46
N GLN A 16 6.75 36.42 -39.68
CA GLN A 16 6.06 36.02 -40.91
C GLN A 16 6.22 34.52 -41.18
N ALA A 17 7.41 33.94 -41.01
CA ALA A 17 7.64 32.51 -41.21
C ALA A 17 6.91 31.61 -40.17
N VAL A 18 6.74 32.08 -38.93
CA VAL A 18 5.92 31.39 -37.91
C VAL A 18 4.43 31.50 -38.24
N LEU A 19 3.98 32.66 -38.74
CA LEU A 19 2.59 32.88 -39.17
C LEU A 19 2.25 32.16 -40.48
N ASP A 20 3.20 32.04 -41.41
CA ASP A 20 3.06 31.33 -42.68
C ASP A 20 3.15 29.81 -42.45
N GLY A 21 4.01 29.34 -41.54
CA GLY A 21 4.03 27.94 -41.08
C GLY A 21 2.77 27.52 -40.30
N ALA A 22 2.10 28.46 -39.61
CA ALA A 22 0.82 28.21 -38.96
C ALA A 22 -0.37 28.17 -39.95
N ARG A 23 -0.24 28.77 -41.14
CA ARG A 23 -1.25 28.72 -42.22
C ARG A 23 -1.28 27.39 -42.97
N ASP A 24 -0.22 26.58 -42.86
CA ASP A 24 -0.06 25.27 -43.54
C ASP A 24 -0.29 24.05 -42.63
N ILE A 25 -0.75 24.22 -41.39
CA ILE A 25 -1.04 23.09 -40.49
C ILE A 25 -2.34 22.40 -40.95
N ASP A 26 -2.24 21.22 -41.58
CA ASP A 26 -3.41 20.36 -41.89
C ASP A 26 -4.16 20.04 -40.58
N PRO A 27 -5.39 20.56 -40.39
CA PRO A 27 -6.16 20.35 -39.16
C PRO A 27 -6.34 18.86 -38.82
N ALA A 28 -6.38 17.99 -39.83
CA ALA A 28 -6.54 16.56 -39.61
C ALA A 28 -5.26 15.88 -39.11
N ARG A 29 -4.07 16.37 -39.52
CA ARG A 29 -2.79 15.89 -38.97
C ARG A 29 -2.64 16.32 -37.50
N LEU A 30 -2.99 17.57 -37.19
CA LEU A 30 -3.02 18.04 -35.80
C LEU A 30 -4.01 17.24 -34.95
N SER A 31 -5.22 16.98 -35.47
CA SER A 31 -6.21 16.11 -34.82
C SER A 31 -5.67 14.70 -34.53
N ALA A 32 -4.96 14.08 -35.48
CA ALA A 32 -4.34 12.77 -35.28
C ALA A 32 -3.24 12.78 -34.19
N VAL A 33 -2.40 13.82 -34.15
CA VAL A 33 -1.40 14.00 -33.09
C VAL A 33 -2.09 14.16 -31.73
N LEU A 34 -3.10 15.02 -31.62
CA LEU A 34 -3.84 15.24 -30.38
C LEU A 34 -4.58 13.99 -29.90
N LEU A 35 -5.14 13.20 -30.82
CA LEU A 35 -5.72 11.90 -30.49
C LEU A 35 -4.65 10.97 -29.88
N GLY A 36 -3.45 10.89 -30.47
CA GLY A 36 -2.35 10.11 -29.91
C GLY A 36 -1.84 10.61 -28.56
N LEU A 37 -1.87 11.93 -28.33
CA LEU A 37 -1.48 12.56 -27.05
C LEU A 37 -2.55 12.49 -25.97
N SER A 38 -3.81 12.22 -26.32
CA SER A 38 -4.95 12.29 -25.40
C SER A 38 -4.75 11.39 -24.17
N VAL A 39 -4.55 10.10 -24.33
CA VAL A 39 -4.44 9.18 -23.19
C VAL A 39 -3.20 9.47 -22.32
N PRO A 40 -1.99 9.69 -22.88
CA PRO A 40 -0.83 10.12 -22.08
C PRO A 40 -1.06 11.44 -21.33
N SER A 41 -1.90 12.35 -21.84
CA SER A 41 -2.13 13.64 -21.20
C SER A 41 -2.99 13.60 -19.93
N VAL A 42 -3.59 12.44 -19.60
CA VAL A 42 -4.30 12.21 -18.32
C VAL A 42 -3.43 12.52 -17.11
N LEU A 43 -2.12 12.29 -17.20
CA LEU A 43 -1.17 12.60 -16.12
C LEU A 43 -0.95 14.09 -15.89
N PHE A 44 -1.34 14.94 -16.83
CA PHE A 44 -1.35 16.39 -16.66
C PHE A 44 -2.73 16.87 -16.18
N GLY A 45 -3.55 15.96 -15.64
CA GLY A 45 -4.87 16.26 -15.10
C GLY A 45 -6.02 16.05 -16.09
N ARG A 46 -7.21 15.78 -15.52
CA ARG A 46 -8.44 15.48 -16.29
C ARG A 46 -8.84 16.63 -17.22
N ALA A 47 -8.58 17.88 -16.83
CA ALA A 47 -8.89 19.06 -17.64
C ALA A 47 -8.00 19.14 -18.90
N VAL A 48 -6.69 18.89 -18.77
CA VAL A 48 -5.76 18.86 -19.91
C VAL A 48 -6.14 17.74 -20.86
N PHE A 49 -6.48 16.56 -20.32
CA PHE A 49 -6.98 15.46 -21.13
C PHE A 49 -8.23 15.82 -21.93
N ALA A 50 -9.25 16.38 -21.26
CA ALA A 50 -10.49 16.79 -21.90
C ALA A 50 -10.25 17.84 -23.00
N LEU A 51 -9.35 18.81 -22.76
CA LEU A 51 -8.98 19.82 -23.74
C LEU A 51 -8.29 19.21 -24.97
N VAL A 52 -7.29 18.34 -24.75
CA VAL A 52 -6.54 17.68 -25.84
C VAL A 52 -7.48 16.85 -26.71
N PHE A 53 -8.33 16.01 -26.09
CA PHE A 53 -9.29 15.20 -26.82
C PHE A 53 -10.38 16.05 -27.48
N GLY A 54 -10.93 17.05 -26.79
CA GLY A 54 -11.97 17.94 -27.30
C GLY A 54 -11.52 18.73 -28.53
N ILE A 55 -10.31 19.30 -28.51
CA ILE A 55 -9.73 19.96 -29.68
C ILE A 55 -9.54 18.95 -30.82
N ALA A 56 -9.05 17.74 -30.53
CA ALA A 56 -8.91 16.70 -31.55
C ALA A 56 -10.24 16.42 -32.25
N VAL A 57 -11.35 16.30 -31.51
CA VAL A 57 -12.69 16.10 -32.04
C VAL A 57 -13.12 17.29 -32.89
N ILE A 58 -13.01 18.52 -32.40
CA ILE A 58 -13.41 19.73 -33.14
C ILE A 58 -12.71 19.81 -34.50
N LEU A 59 -11.41 19.51 -34.55
CA LEU A 59 -10.62 19.55 -35.78
C LEU A 59 -11.00 18.48 -36.81
N ILE A 60 -11.63 17.37 -36.38
CA ILE A 60 -12.05 16.29 -37.30
C ILE A 60 -13.46 16.50 -37.87
N LEU A 61 -14.33 17.25 -37.18
CA LEU A 61 -15.72 17.50 -37.58
C LEU A 61 -15.90 18.04 -39.01
N PRO A 62 -15.06 18.98 -39.53
CA PRO A 62 -15.20 19.49 -40.89
C PRO A 62 -15.10 18.40 -41.98
N ARG A 63 -14.47 17.24 -41.69
CA ARG A 63 -14.40 16.11 -42.64
C ARG A 63 -15.77 15.51 -42.93
N PHE A 64 -16.71 15.61 -42.00
CA PHE A 64 -18.10 15.16 -42.19
C PHE A 64 -18.94 16.12 -43.06
N ARG A 65 -18.31 17.10 -43.74
CA ARG A 65 -18.92 17.75 -44.92
C ARG A 65 -19.04 16.79 -46.11
N ASP A 66 -18.22 15.74 -46.16
CA ASP A 66 -18.34 14.66 -47.12
C ASP A 66 -19.59 13.80 -46.84
N HIS A 67 -20.45 13.66 -47.85
CA HIS A 67 -21.68 12.88 -47.77
C HIS A 67 -21.43 11.38 -47.53
N VAL A 68 -20.31 10.84 -48.03
CA VAL A 68 -19.95 9.43 -47.89
C VAL A 68 -19.60 9.13 -46.44
N LEU A 69 -18.80 9.99 -45.80
CA LEU A 69 -18.44 9.85 -44.39
C LEU A 69 -19.65 10.00 -43.47
N ARG A 70 -20.59 10.91 -43.78
CA ARG A 70 -21.86 11.01 -43.04
C ARG A 70 -22.72 9.76 -43.17
N TRP A 71 -22.82 9.21 -44.38
CA TRP A 71 -23.58 7.97 -44.60
C TRP A 71 -22.97 6.80 -43.82
N ARG A 72 -21.63 6.65 -43.87
CA ARG A 72 -20.90 5.61 -43.13
C ARG A 72 -21.03 5.78 -41.62
N PHE A 73 -21.01 7.02 -41.13
CA PHE A 73 -21.28 7.34 -39.73
C PHE A 73 -22.66 6.88 -39.31
N ARG A 74 -23.68 7.26 -40.08
CA ARG A 74 -25.07 6.85 -39.83
C ARG A 74 -25.22 5.34 -39.84
N ASP A 75 -24.59 4.64 -40.78
CA ASP A 75 -24.67 3.18 -40.89
C ASP A 75 -24.05 2.46 -39.68
N LEU A 76 -22.86 2.90 -39.24
CA LEU A 76 -22.21 2.34 -38.06
C LEU A 76 -22.93 2.70 -36.75
N PHE A 77 -23.49 3.91 -36.66
CA PHE A 77 -24.15 4.42 -35.46
C PHE A 77 -25.58 3.88 -35.29
N ILE A 78 -26.31 3.63 -36.38
CA ILE A 78 -27.70 3.13 -36.38
C ILE A 78 -27.75 1.61 -36.65
N GLY A 79 -26.64 0.99 -37.07
CA GLY A 79 -26.55 -0.46 -37.22
C GLY A 79 -26.93 -1.22 -35.95
N TRP A 80 -27.16 -2.53 -36.05
CA TRP A 80 -27.74 -3.30 -34.95
C TRP A 80 -27.03 -3.18 -33.57
N PRO A 81 -25.68 -3.04 -33.43
CA PRO A 81 -25.06 -2.78 -32.13
C PRO A 81 -25.35 -1.37 -31.62
N GLY A 82 -25.43 -0.39 -32.53
CA GLY A 82 -25.82 0.98 -32.23
C GLY A 82 -27.29 1.10 -31.84
N GLY A 83 -28.17 0.31 -32.45
CA GLY A 83 -29.57 0.17 -32.03
C GLY A 83 -29.71 -0.39 -30.61
N MET A 84 -28.91 -1.39 -30.23
CA MET A 84 -28.88 -1.90 -28.85
C MET A 84 -28.34 -0.88 -27.86
N ALA A 85 -27.26 -0.17 -28.23
CA ALA A 85 -26.74 0.94 -27.42
C ALA A 85 -27.77 2.08 -27.28
N GLY A 86 -28.52 2.38 -28.34
CA GLY A 86 -29.62 3.35 -28.32
C GLY A 86 -30.76 2.92 -27.40
N GLY A 87 -31.15 1.63 -27.43
CA GLY A 87 -32.12 1.07 -26.48
C GLY A 87 -31.65 1.16 -25.03
N THR A 88 -30.37 0.90 -24.79
CA THR A 88 -29.73 1.09 -23.48
C THR A 88 -29.80 2.55 -23.04
N ALA A 89 -29.41 3.49 -23.92
CA ALA A 89 -29.45 4.92 -23.65
C ALA A 89 -30.88 5.44 -23.41
N LEU A 90 -31.89 4.90 -24.10
CA LEU A 90 -33.30 5.23 -23.87
C LEU A 90 -33.77 4.76 -22.49
N TRP A 91 -33.40 3.55 -22.08
CA TRP A 91 -33.72 3.05 -20.74
C TRP A 91 -33.01 3.87 -19.66
N TRP A 92 -31.74 4.17 -19.88
CA TRP A 92 -30.95 5.03 -19.00
C TRP A 92 -31.54 6.43 -18.88
N ALA A 93 -31.97 7.04 -19.98
CA ALA A 93 -32.70 8.31 -19.96
C ALA A 93 -34.01 8.23 -19.17
N LEU A 94 -34.74 7.11 -19.30
CA LEU A 94 -35.95 6.86 -18.51
C LEU A 94 -35.62 6.75 -17.02
N SER A 95 -34.62 5.96 -16.64
CA SER A 95 -34.14 5.82 -15.25
C SER A 95 -33.68 7.17 -14.67
N SER A 96 -32.89 7.94 -15.42
CA SER A 96 -32.43 9.28 -15.03
C SER A 96 -33.58 10.26 -14.73
N ALA A 97 -34.73 10.12 -15.39
CA ALA A 97 -35.90 10.96 -15.13
C ALA A 97 -36.49 10.79 -13.72
N PHE A 98 -36.24 9.63 -13.09
CA PHE A 98 -36.71 9.29 -11.74
C PHE A 98 -35.58 9.33 -10.69
N SER A 99 -34.46 9.95 -11.05
CA SER A 99 -33.30 10.09 -10.16
C SER A 99 -33.44 11.26 -9.19
N GLN A 100 -32.58 11.28 -8.17
CA GLN A 100 -32.49 12.40 -7.22
C GLN A 100 -31.92 13.68 -7.86
N ASP A 101 -31.02 13.54 -8.83
CA ASP A 101 -30.52 14.63 -9.67
C ASP A 101 -30.71 14.29 -11.16
N PRO A 102 -31.90 14.57 -11.73
CA PRO A 102 -32.18 14.26 -13.13
C PRO A 102 -31.26 14.97 -14.10
N LEU A 103 -30.86 16.22 -13.82
CA LEU A 103 -30.02 16.99 -14.74
C LEU A 103 -28.63 16.39 -14.85
N ALA A 104 -27.97 16.09 -13.72
CA ALA A 104 -26.68 15.42 -13.72
C ALA A 104 -26.77 14.02 -14.36
N SER A 105 -27.83 13.27 -14.06
CA SER A 105 -28.06 11.93 -14.62
C SER A 105 -28.27 11.95 -16.14
N PHE A 106 -29.02 12.93 -16.67
CA PHE A 106 -29.19 13.13 -18.12
C PHE A 106 -27.90 13.57 -18.80
N GLU A 107 -27.12 14.43 -18.15
CA GLU A 107 -25.81 14.87 -18.66
C GLU A 107 -24.92 13.65 -18.94
N VAL A 108 -24.88 12.67 -18.04
CA VAL A 108 -24.08 11.44 -18.21
C VAL A 108 -24.51 10.66 -19.47
N VAL A 109 -25.81 10.47 -19.69
CA VAL A 109 -26.34 9.75 -20.86
C VAL A 109 -25.96 10.46 -22.17
N ILE A 110 -26.18 11.78 -22.22
CA ILE A 110 -25.85 12.61 -23.39
C ILE A 110 -24.34 12.55 -23.65
N ARG A 111 -23.53 12.73 -22.60
CA ARG A 111 -22.07 12.74 -22.65
C ARG A 111 -21.52 11.42 -23.19
N ILE A 112 -22.01 10.27 -22.74
CA ILE A 112 -21.62 8.95 -23.27
C ILE A 112 -21.96 8.85 -24.76
N GLY A 113 -23.15 9.28 -25.17
CA GLY A 113 -23.55 9.33 -26.58
C GLY A 113 -22.59 10.18 -27.43
N VAL A 114 -22.20 11.35 -26.94
CA VAL A 114 -21.20 12.24 -27.58
C VAL A 114 -19.84 11.57 -27.69
N PHE A 115 -19.37 10.88 -26.64
CA PHE A 115 -18.08 10.19 -26.66
C PHE A 115 -18.07 9.02 -27.66
N ILE A 116 -19.13 8.21 -27.69
CA ILE A 116 -19.27 7.13 -28.68
C ILE A 116 -19.31 7.70 -30.10
N ALA A 117 -20.07 8.77 -30.33
CA ALA A 117 -20.13 9.46 -31.61
C ALA A 117 -18.74 9.97 -32.04
N ALA A 118 -18.00 10.62 -31.14
CA ALA A 118 -16.64 11.09 -31.39
C ALA A 118 -15.68 9.93 -31.75
N ALA A 119 -15.76 8.81 -31.02
CA ALA A 119 -14.94 7.63 -31.29
C ALA A 119 -15.26 7.00 -32.65
N VAL A 120 -16.54 6.85 -33.00
CA VAL A 120 -16.98 6.36 -34.31
C VAL A 120 -16.51 7.29 -35.43
N ALA A 121 -16.58 8.61 -35.21
CA ALA A 121 -16.11 9.59 -36.16
C ALA A 121 -14.60 9.45 -36.46
N PHE A 122 -13.78 9.28 -35.41
CA PHE A 122 -12.34 9.02 -35.58
C PHE A 122 -12.08 7.69 -36.28
N VAL A 123 -12.76 6.61 -35.87
CA VAL A 123 -12.61 5.29 -36.50
C VAL A 123 -12.85 5.38 -38.01
N ILE A 124 -13.87 6.10 -38.45
CA ILE A 124 -14.17 6.31 -39.87
C ILE A 124 -13.07 7.10 -40.57
N VAL A 125 -12.66 8.25 -40.02
CA VAL A 125 -11.68 9.11 -40.69
C VAL A 125 -10.30 8.44 -40.77
N LEU A 126 -9.88 7.76 -39.71
CA LEU A 126 -8.63 7.01 -39.68
C LEU A 126 -8.67 5.73 -40.53
N ALA A 127 -9.86 5.16 -40.76
CA ALA A 127 -10.01 4.04 -41.69
C ALA A 127 -9.74 4.45 -43.15
N GLU A 128 -10.15 5.67 -43.53
CA GLU A 128 -9.94 6.22 -44.88
C GLU A 128 -8.54 6.82 -45.09
N ARG A 129 -7.87 7.27 -44.01
CA ARG A 129 -6.59 7.99 -44.08
C ARG A 129 -5.48 7.25 -43.32
N ALA A 130 -4.75 6.41 -44.04
CA ALA A 130 -3.63 5.65 -43.49
C ALA A 130 -2.52 6.53 -42.88
N ASP A 131 -2.24 7.68 -43.50
CA ASP A 131 -1.25 8.65 -43.01
C ASP A 131 -1.62 9.22 -41.62
N LEU A 132 -2.89 9.59 -41.43
CA LEU A 132 -3.40 10.10 -40.15
C LEU A 132 -3.43 9.00 -39.09
N ARG A 133 -3.81 7.78 -39.47
CA ARG A 133 -3.85 6.62 -38.59
C ARG A 133 -2.47 6.27 -38.06
N GLU A 134 -1.48 6.16 -38.94
CA GLU A 134 -0.10 5.90 -38.52
C GLU A 134 0.48 7.03 -37.67
N LEU A 135 0.14 8.28 -37.97
CA LEU A 135 0.56 9.42 -37.17
C LEU A 135 0.00 9.32 -35.74
N ALA A 136 -1.30 9.06 -35.58
CA ALA A 136 -1.92 8.89 -34.27
C ALA A 136 -1.29 7.73 -33.46
N GLU A 137 -1.05 6.58 -34.10
CA GLU A 137 -0.43 5.41 -33.47
C GLU A 137 1.01 5.66 -33.02
N ARG A 138 1.81 6.32 -33.86
CA ARG A 138 3.20 6.63 -33.56
C ARG A 138 3.30 7.68 -32.45
N THR A 139 2.45 8.71 -32.50
CA THR A 139 2.36 9.71 -31.43
C THR A 139 1.93 9.07 -30.12
N PHE A 140 0.91 8.20 -30.13
CA PHE A 140 0.49 7.44 -28.95
C PHE A 140 1.65 6.65 -28.36
N LEU A 141 2.37 5.87 -29.17
CA LEU A 141 3.44 5.02 -28.67
C LEU A 141 4.62 5.83 -28.09
N VAL A 142 5.04 6.91 -28.77
CA VAL A 142 6.13 7.77 -28.29
C VAL A 142 5.74 8.46 -26.99
N ALA A 143 4.58 9.09 -26.93
CA ALA A 143 4.12 9.83 -25.76
C ALA A 143 3.90 8.89 -24.56
N PHE A 144 3.28 7.72 -24.78
CA PHE A 144 3.07 6.74 -23.72
C PHE A 144 4.40 6.18 -23.19
N THR A 145 5.37 5.89 -24.08
CA THR A 145 6.71 5.44 -23.67
C THR A 145 7.42 6.50 -22.82
N ALA A 146 7.41 7.77 -23.26
CA ALA A 146 8.05 8.86 -22.53
C ALA A 146 7.45 9.02 -21.12
N VAL A 147 6.13 8.99 -21.03
CA VAL A 147 5.39 9.03 -19.77
C VAL A 147 5.75 7.85 -18.86
N MET A 148 5.82 6.61 -19.38
CA MET A 148 6.19 5.44 -18.59
C MET A 148 7.62 5.50 -18.07
N LEU A 149 8.55 6.05 -18.86
CA LEU A 149 9.93 6.26 -18.44
C LEU A 149 10.03 7.32 -17.34
N ILE A 150 9.27 8.41 -17.44
CA ILE A 150 9.17 9.41 -16.36
C ILE A 150 8.59 8.77 -15.11
N ALA A 151 7.52 7.99 -15.24
CA ALA A 151 6.85 7.36 -14.11
C ALA A 151 7.77 6.36 -13.38
N VAL A 152 8.40 5.44 -14.10
CA VAL A 152 9.33 4.47 -13.49
C VAL A 152 10.54 5.18 -12.86
N THR A 153 11.12 6.18 -13.54
CA THR A 153 12.23 6.93 -12.96
C THR A 153 11.80 7.67 -11.69
N SER A 154 10.59 8.25 -11.68
CA SER A 154 10.04 8.95 -10.52
C SER A 154 9.81 8.02 -9.33
N ILE A 155 9.33 6.79 -9.57
CA ILE A 155 9.03 5.83 -8.50
C ILE A 155 10.31 5.23 -7.90
N TYR A 156 11.32 4.95 -8.72
CA TYR A 156 12.45 4.11 -8.29
C TYR A 156 13.78 4.84 -8.12
N GLU A 157 14.02 5.94 -8.85
CA GLU A 157 15.35 6.58 -8.90
C GLU A 157 15.32 8.03 -8.42
N ALA A 158 14.36 8.82 -8.88
CA ALA A 158 14.31 10.26 -8.66
C ALA A 158 12.91 10.71 -8.26
N TYR A 159 12.54 10.54 -6.98
CA TYR A 159 11.25 10.93 -6.42
C TYR A 159 10.84 12.37 -6.75
N GLY A 160 11.80 13.30 -6.84
CA GLY A 160 11.55 14.69 -7.22
C GLY A 160 11.07 14.89 -8.65
N LEU A 161 11.27 13.92 -9.56
CA LEU A 161 10.91 14.03 -10.97
C LEU A 161 9.38 14.12 -11.19
N VAL A 162 8.59 13.55 -10.28
CA VAL A 162 7.12 13.67 -10.33
C VAL A 162 6.65 15.13 -10.25
N ARG A 163 7.47 16.04 -9.66
CA ARG A 163 7.14 17.47 -9.54
C ARG A 163 7.00 18.18 -10.89
N ILE A 164 7.41 17.58 -12.00
CA ILE A 164 7.11 18.08 -13.35
C ILE A 164 5.60 18.22 -13.58
N PHE A 165 4.78 17.41 -12.89
CA PHE A 165 3.31 17.46 -12.97
C PHE A 165 2.68 18.44 -11.98
N ALA A 166 3.43 18.95 -11.00
CA ALA A 166 2.91 19.84 -9.96
C ALA A 166 2.21 21.12 -10.46
N PRO A 167 2.59 21.73 -11.61
CA PRO A 167 1.84 22.86 -12.17
C PRO A 167 0.41 22.52 -12.60
N PHE A 168 0.08 21.24 -12.77
CA PHE A 168 -1.20 20.77 -13.30
C PHE A 168 -2.04 20.01 -12.27
N ASP A 169 -1.39 19.45 -11.26
CA ASP A 169 -2.03 18.69 -10.19
C ASP A 169 -1.33 19.01 -8.85
N SER A 170 -2.07 19.66 -7.95
CA SER A 170 -1.55 20.06 -6.63
C SER A 170 -1.37 18.88 -5.67
N SER A 171 -1.90 17.70 -6.00
CA SER A 171 -1.77 16.48 -5.19
C SER A 171 -0.41 15.76 -5.35
N VAL A 172 0.46 16.29 -6.21
CA VAL A 172 1.79 15.74 -6.52
C VAL A 172 2.71 15.83 -5.29
N SER A 173 2.71 14.76 -4.50
CA SER A 173 3.52 14.63 -3.28
C SER A 173 4.29 13.31 -3.24
N ASP A 174 3.65 12.21 -3.63
CA ASP A 174 4.26 10.89 -3.72
C ASP A 174 4.04 10.28 -5.12
N PRO A 175 5.11 9.84 -5.82
CA PRO A 175 5.00 9.29 -7.17
C PRO A 175 4.16 8.01 -7.25
N VAL A 176 4.23 7.14 -6.23
CA VAL A 176 3.50 5.86 -6.24
C VAL A 176 2.00 6.09 -6.25
N TYR A 177 1.54 7.04 -5.41
CA TYR A 177 0.13 7.41 -5.33
C TYR A 177 -0.33 8.15 -6.57
N PHE A 178 0.48 9.07 -7.06
CA PHE A 178 0.17 9.87 -8.23
C PHE A 178 -0.09 9.00 -9.46
N PHE A 179 0.80 8.03 -9.73
CA PHE A 179 0.66 7.13 -10.89
C PHE A 179 -0.34 5.99 -10.67
N LYS A 180 -0.82 5.77 -9.44
CA LYS A 180 -1.74 4.66 -9.10
C LYS A 180 -2.97 4.64 -10.01
N SER A 181 -3.60 5.80 -10.20
CA SER A 181 -4.81 5.92 -11.02
C SER A 181 -4.54 5.58 -12.49
N PHE A 182 -3.32 5.82 -12.97
CA PHE A 182 -2.91 5.58 -14.35
C PHE A 182 -2.57 4.10 -14.62
N THR A 183 -2.34 3.26 -13.59
CA THR A 183 -2.00 1.84 -13.76
C THR A 183 -3.04 1.04 -14.57
N SER A 184 -4.34 1.34 -14.40
CA SER A 184 -5.39 0.69 -15.20
C SER A 184 -5.41 1.18 -16.65
N VAL A 185 -5.00 2.42 -16.90
CA VAL A 185 -4.79 2.94 -18.26
C VAL A 185 -3.65 2.19 -18.95
N VAL A 186 -2.57 1.91 -18.21
CA VAL A 186 -1.45 1.06 -18.69
C VAL A 186 -1.95 -0.33 -19.08
N ALA A 187 -2.76 -0.98 -18.24
CA ALA A 187 -3.29 -2.31 -18.54
C ALA A 187 -4.10 -2.38 -19.85
N ILE A 188 -4.99 -1.40 -20.08
CA ILE A 188 -5.82 -1.37 -21.30
C ILE A 188 -5.02 -0.94 -22.55
N ALA A 189 -3.93 -0.19 -22.38
CA ALA A 189 -3.06 0.27 -23.46
C ALA A 189 -2.09 -0.80 -23.96
N ILE A 190 -1.61 -1.71 -23.10
CA ILE A 190 -0.59 -2.72 -23.43
C ILE A 190 -0.96 -3.57 -24.66
N PRO A 191 -2.18 -4.14 -24.79
CA PRO A 191 -2.56 -4.91 -25.98
C PRO A 191 -2.41 -4.11 -27.28
N VAL A 192 -2.80 -2.83 -27.26
CA VAL A 192 -2.74 -1.93 -28.43
C VAL A 192 -1.31 -1.51 -28.74
N MET A 193 -0.52 -1.15 -27.73
CA MET A 193 0.90 -0.78 -27.90
C MET A 193 1.73 -1.92 -28.48
N LEU A 194 1.61 -3.13 -27.91
CA LEU A 194 2.32 -4.30 -28.39
C LEU A 194 1.91 -4.66 -29.83
N TRP A 195 0.62 -4.54 -30.16
CA TRP A 195 0.15 -4.76 -31.52
C TRP A 195 0.67 -3.72 -32.51
N ILE A 196 0.62 -2.42 -32.18
CA ILE A 196 1.19 -1.35 -33.01
C ILE A 196 2.69 -1.60 -33.23
N GLY A 197 3.44 -1.84 -32.15
CA GLY A 197 4.89 -2.08 -32.21
C GLY A 197 5.24 -3.34 -32.99
N TYR A 198 4.52 -4.44 -32.79
CA TYR A 198 4.73 -5.69 -33.52
C TYR A 198 4.55 -5.52 -35.02
N ARG A 199 3.53 -4.77 -35.46
CA ARG A 199 3.28 -4.52 -36.89
C ARG A 199 4.34 -3.59 -37.48
N ALA A 200 4.55 -2.43 -36.85
CA ALA A 200 5.47 -1.41 -37.35
C ALA A 200 6.95 -1.86 -37.31
N GLY A 201 7.32 -2.74 -36.38
CA GLY A 201 8.68 -3.29 -36.27
C GLY A 201 9.74 -2.25 -35.91
N GLY A 202 11.02 -2.63 -35.99
CA GLY A 202 12.16 -1.74 -35.75
C GLY A 202 12.07 -0.97 -34.42
N ILE A 203 12.26 0.34 -34.48
CA ILE A 203 12.19 1.24 -33.31
C ILE A 203 10.81 1.22 -32.63
N TRP A 204 9.73 1.01 -33.39
CA TRP A 204 8.37 0.97 -32.84
C TRP A 204 8.13 -0.26 -31.98
N LEU A 205 8.69 -1.42 -32.35
CA LEU A 205 8.66 -2.59 -31.48
C LEU A 205 9.47 -2.33 -30.20
N ALA A 206 10.64 -1.70 -30.30
CA ALA A 206 11.45 -1.35 -29.14
C ALA A 206 10.68 -0.41 -28.18
N LEU A 207 10.05 0.65 -28.70
CA LEU A 207 9.22 1.56 -27.89
C LEU A 207 8.06 0.83 -27.20
N ALA A 208 7.35 -0.05 -27.91
CA ALA A 208 6.26 -0.82 -27.31
C ALA A 208 6.72 -1.76 -26.19
N LEU A 209 7.86 -2.44 -26.38
CA LEU A 209 8.45 -3.30 -25.36
C LEU A 209 8.91 -2.48 -24.15
N THR A 210 9.60 -1.36 -24.38
CA THR A 210 10.02 -0.45 -23.31
C THR A 210 8.84 0.10 -22.52
N ALA A 211 7.79 0.58 -23.19
CA ALA A 211 6.57 1.05 -22.53
C ALA A 211 5.87 -0.05 -21.72
N THR A 212 5.85 -1.28 -22.24
CA THR A 212 5.24 -2.44 -21.54
C THR A 212 6.05 -2.81 -20.30
N LEU A 213 7.38 -2.88 -20.40
CA LEU A 213 8.26 -3.17 -19.27
C LEU A 213 8.17 -2.09 -18.20
N ALA A 214 8.33 -0.82 -18.58
CA ALA A 214 8.21 0.32 -17.66
C ALA A 214 6.80 0.39 -17.04
N GLY A 215 5.76 0.15 -17.83
CA GLY A 215 4.38 0.06 -17.35
C GLY A 215 4.18 -1.06 -16.33
N GLY A 216 4.81 -2.23 -16.53
CA GLY A 216 4.82 -3.31 -15.54
C GLY A 216 5.41 -2.87 -14.20
N PHE A 217 6.54 -2.16 -14.22
CA PHE A 217 7.14 -1.58 -13.01
C PHE A 217 6.28 -0.51 -12.35
N VAL A 218 5.56 0.31 -13.12
CA VAL A 218 4.61 1.29 -12.59
C VAL A 218 3.42 0.59 -11.93
N VAL A 219 2.90 -0.49 -12.53
CA VAL A 219 1.82 -1.30 -11.95
C VAL A 219 2.27 -2.01 -10.66
N LEU A 220 3.51 -2.50 -10.61
CA LEU A 220 4.11 -3.05 -9.39
C LEU A 220 4.25 -1.99 -8.29
N GLY A 221 4.68 -0.77 -8.64
CA GLY A 221 4.95 0.31 -7.68
C GLY A 221 6.17 0.00 -6.82
N ASP A 222 6.25 0.49 -5.58
CA ASP A 222 7.38 0.24 -4.68
C ASP A 222 7.09 -0.73 -3.50
N GLY A 223 5.84 -1.18 -3.39
CA GLY A 223 5.37 -2.19 -2.45
C GLY A 223 4.16 -1.66 -1.71
N ARG A 224 4.09 -0.33 -1.59
CA ARG A 224 3.10 0.38 -0.78
C ARG A 224 1.71 0.24 -1.39
N GLN A 225 1.49 0.61 -2.66
CA GLN A 225 0.25 0.23 -3.37
C GLN A 225 0.42 -0.21 -4.81
N PRO A 226 0.44 -1.53 -5.06
CA PRO A 226 0.39 -2.03 -6.42
C PRO A 226 -0.99 -1.76 -7.05
N GLY A 227 -1.00 -1.54 -8.36
CA GLY A 227 -2.23 -1.36 -9.15
C GLY A 227 -3.01 -2.66 -9.32
N ARG A 228 -3.64 -3.19 -8.26
CA ARG A 228 -4.31 -4.50 -8.26
C ARG A 228 -5.36 -4.65 -9.37
N ALA A 229 -6.15 -3.61 -9.64
CA ALA A 229 -7.11 -3.59 -10.74
C ALA A 229 -6.45 -3.80 -12.11
N ALA A 230 -5.24 -3.26 -12.31
CA ALA A 230 -4.48 -3.42 -13.54
C ALA A 230 -4.01 -4.87 -13.75
N TYR A 231 -3.69 -5.62 -12.68
CA TYR A 231 -3.39 -7.06 -12.80
C TYR A 231 -4.60 -7.85 -13.27
N GLY A 232 -5.78 -7.58 -12.69
CA GLY A 232 -7.04 -8.19 -13.12
C GLY A 232 -7.31 -7.91 -14.60
N GLY A 233 -7.13 -6.66 -15.02
CA GLY A 233 -7.25 -6.27 -16.43
C GLY A 233 -6.27 -6.98 -17.36
N LEU A 234 -4.98 -7.04 -17.01
CA LEU A 234 -3.96 -7.73 -17.81
C LEU A 234 -4.23 -9.23 -17.91
N LEU A 235 -4.63 -9.87 -16.81
CA LEU A 235 -5.03 -11.28 -16.81
C LEU A 235 -6.24 -11.50 -17.72
N ALA A 236 -7.25 -10.64 -17.66
CA ALA A 236 -8.43 -10.71 -18.53
C ALA A 236 -8.07 -10.57 -20.02
N ALA A 237 -7.17 -9.65 -20.37
CA ALA A 237 -6.66 -9.52 -21.74
C ALA A 237 -5.94 -10.79 -22.20
N LEU A 238 -5.07 -11.37 -21.37
CA LEU A 238 -4.37 -12.62 -21.67
C LEU A 238 -5.34 -13.80 -21.84
N LEU A 239 -6.35 -13.90 -20.98
CA LEU A 239 -7.40 -14.92 -21.07
C LEU A 239 -8.23 -14.74 -22.34
N ALA A 240 -8.58 -13.51 -22.74
CA ALA A 240 -9.29 -13.25 -23.98
C ALA A 240 -8.47 -13.66 -25.22
N LEU A 241 -7.16 -13.36 -25.23
CA LEU A 241 -6.25 -13.82 -26.28
C LEU A 241 -6.12 -15.35 -26.28
N GLY A 242 -5.96 -15.97 -25.12
CA GLY A 242 -5.88 -17.42 -24.95
C GLY A 242 -7.15 -18.14 -25.40
N ALA A 243 -8.33 -17.62 -25.02
CA ALA A 243 -9.63 -18.13 -25.43
C ALA A 243 -9.82 -18.07 -26.95
N TYR A 244 -9.33 -17.01 -27.61
CA TYR A 244 -9.31 -16.96 -29.06
C TYR A 244 -8.46 -18.08 -29.68
N TRP A 245 -7.20 -18.22 -29.27
CA TRP A 245 -6.28 -19.21 -29.83
C TRP A 245 -6.70 -20.66 -29.51
N GLY A 246 -7.20 -20.91 -28.30
CA GLY A 246 -7.77 -22.20 -27.89
C GLY A 246 -9.06 -22.50 -28.67
N GLY A 247 -9.97 -21.52 -28.76
CA GLY A 247 -11.23 -21.63 -29.48
C GLY A 247 -11.05 -21.91 -30.98
N ARG A 248 -9.99 -21.40 -31.62
CA ARG A 248 -9.68 -21.73 -33.03
C ARG A 248 -9.42 -23.22 -33.25
N ARG A 249 -8.95 -23.96 -32.25
CA ARG A 249 -8.71 -25.41 -32.32
C ARG A 249 -9.99 -26.24 -32.12
N LEU A 250 -11.05 -25.64 -31.58
CA LEU A 250 -12.32 -26.30 -31.32
C LEU A 250 -13.22 -26.32 -32.58
N PRO A 251 -13.98 -27.41 -32.83
CA PRO A 251 -15.07 -27.44 -33.81
C PRO A 251 -16.11 -26.33 -33.57
N SER A 252 -16.72 -25.80 -34.62
CA SER A 252 -17.67 -24.67 -34.55
C SER A 252 -18.82 -24.90 -33.57
N GLY A 253 -19.40 -26.10 -33.53
CA GLY A 253 -20.46 -26.46 -32.59
C GLY A 253 -20.01 -26.45 -31.11
N THR A 254 -18.76 -26.85 -30.83
CA THR A 254 -18.21 -26.89 -29.47
C THR A 254 -17.81 -25.51 -28.93
N ARG A 255 -17.53 -24.54 -29.80
CA ARG A 255 -17.18 -23.16 -29.40
C ARG A 255 -18.34 -22.48 -28.68
N LEU A 256 -19.57 -22.68 -29.17
CA LEU A 256 -20.77 -22.11 -28.56
C LEU A 256 -20.97 -22.67 -27.14
N TRP A 257 -20.83 -23.98 -26.96
CA TRP A 257 -20.92 -24.62 -25.65
C TRP A 257 -19.80 -24.20 -24.71
N ALA A 258 -18.57 -24.04 -25.20
CA ALA A 258 -17.46 -23.56 -24.39
C ALA A 258 -17.67 -22.12 -23.89
N VAL A 259 -18.14 -21.22 -24.76
CA VAL A 259 -18.48 -19.84 -24.39
C VAL A 259 -19.66 -19.80 -23.42
N GLY A 260 -20.72 -20.59 -23.69
CA GLY A 260 -21.88 -20.69 -22.81
C GLY A 260 -21.52 -21.25 -21.43
N GLY A 261 -20.68 -22.29 -21.39
CA GLY A 261 -20.17 -22.88 -20.15
C GLY A 261 -19.30 -21.91 -19.35
N ALA A 262 -18.37 -21.21 -20.00
CA ALA A 262 -17.57 -20.17 -19.33
C ALA A 262 -18.44 -19.04 -18.77
N GLY A 263 -19.45 -18.59 -19.54
CA GLY A 263 -20.43 -17.61 -19.07
C GLY A 263 -21.23 -18.10 -17.87
N ALA A 264 -21.68 -19.37 -17.88
CA ALA A 264 -22.39 -19.98 -16.76
C ALA A 264 -21.53 -20.08 -15.50
N VAL A 265 -20.25 -20.45 -15.64
CA VAL A 265 -19.30 -20.49 -14.51
C VAL A 265 -19.08 -19.09 -13.93
N LEU A 266 -18.89 -18.07 -14.78
CA LEU A 266 -18.74 -16.68 -14.32
C LEU A 266 -20.01 -16.17 -13.64
N ALA A 267 -21.19 -16.49 -14.17
CA ALA A 267 -22.46 -16.14 -13.55
C ALA A 267 -22.66 -16.84 -12.20
N ALA A 268 -22.29 -18.12 -12.09
CA ALA A 268 -22.33 -18.86 -10.83
C ALA A 268 -21.35 -18.28 -9.79
N LEU A 269 -20.13 -17.94 -10.20
CA LEU A 269 -19.15 -17.27 -9.33
C LEU A 269 -19.66 -15.91 -8.86
N ALA A 270 -20.21 -15.10 -9.77
CA ALA A 270 -20.80 -13.82 -9.42
C ALA A 270 -21.96 -13.99 -8.43
N LEU A 271 -22.83 -14.99 -8.64
CA LEU A 271 -23.93 -15.29 -7.74
C LEU A 271 -23.43 -15.70 -6.34
N VAL A 272 -22.39 -16.55 -6.27
CA VAL A 272 -21.77 -16.94 -4.99
C VAL A 272 -21.19 -15.74 -4.27
N VAL A 273 -20.54 -14.82 -4.99
CA VAL A 273 -20.03 -13.56 -4.41
C VAL A 273 -21.18 -12.73 -3.84
N LEU A 274 -22.24 -12.49 -4.62
CA LEU A 274 -23.40 -11.70 -4.18
C LEU A 274 -24.10 -12.32 -2.97
N MET A 275 -24.24 -13.65 -2.93
CA MET A 275 -24.84 -14.37 -1.81
C MET A 275 -24.02 -14.35 -0.52
N ARG A 276 -22.76 -13.93 -0.59
CA ARG A 276 -21.85 -13.86 0.56
C ARG A 276 -21.60 -12.44 1.03
N LEU A 277 -22.12 -11.42 0.36
CA LEU A 277 -21.90 -10.04 0.81
C LEU A 277 -22.60 -9.81 2.15
N PRO A 278 -21.97 -9.05 3.07
CA PRO A 278 -22.61 -8.66 4.32
C PRO A 278 -23.79 -7.72 4.03
N SER A 279 -24.85 -7.82 4.83
CA SER A 279 -26.01 -6.92 4.72
C SER A 279 -25.85 -5.72 5.65
N PRO A 280 -26.11 -4.48 5.19
CA PRO A 280 -26.14 -3.31 6.07
C PRO A 280 -27.29 -3.37 7.10
N PRO A 281 -27.10 -2.81 8.32
CA PRO A 281 -25.84 -2.29 8.84
C PRO A 281 -24.87 -3.45 9.11
N VAL A 282 -23.64 -3.34 8.60
CA VAL A 282 -22.61 -4.36 8.84
C VAL A 282 -22.21 -4.37 10.31
N THR A 283 -21.78 -5.52 10.82
CA THR A 283 -21.41 -5.71 12.22
C THR A 283 -19.90 -5.91 12.39
N GLU A 284 -19.37 -5.71 13.60
CA GLU A 284 -17.98 -6.04 13.95
C GLU A 284 -17.65 -7.52 13.66
N ALA A 285 -18.63 -8.43 13.79
CA ALA A 285 -18.45 -9.84 13.44
C ALA A 285 -18.27 -10.07 11.93
N ASP A 286 -18.91 -9.24 11.09
CA ASP A 286 -18.71 -9.30 9.64
C ASP A 286 -17.33 -8.78 9.24
N GLU A 287 -16.81 -7.79 9.98
CA GLU A 287 -15.46 -7.23 9.81
C GLU A 287 -14.38 -8.22 10.25
N ALA A 288 -14.54 -8.83 11.43
CA ALA A 288 -13.58 -9.79 11.98
C ALA A 288 -13.46 -11.08 11.16
N ALA A 289 -14.51 -11.45 10.40
CA ALA A 289 -14.49 -12.63 9.53
C ALA A 289 -15.06 -12.32 8.14
N PRO A 290 -14.34 -11.54 7.30
CA PRO A 290 -14.88 -11.08 6.03
C PRO A 290 -15.27 -12.26 5.13
N PRO A 291 -16.50 -12.30 4.60
CA PRO A 291 -16.97 -13.42 3.77
C PRO A 291 -16.13 -13.69 2.51
N LEU A 292 -15.43 -12.67 2.01
CA LEU A 292 -14.53 -12.73 0.87
C LEU A 292 -13.11 -12.25 1.26
N PRO A 293 -12.24 -13.11 1.82
CA PRO A 293 -10.94 -12.72 2.40
C PRO A 293 -9.94 -12.05 1.43
N VAL A 294 -10.20 -12.12 0.12
CA VAL A 294 -9.34 -11.55 -0.93
C VAL A 294 -9.73 -10.10 -1.28
N VAL A 295 -10.94 -9.67 -0.88
CA VAL A 295 -11.49 -8.33 -1.11
C VAL A 295 -11.48 -7.59 0.23
N ASP A 296 -11.05 -6.34 0.26
CA ASP A 296 -11.10 -5.56 1.51
C ASP A 296 -12.53 -5.46 2.05
N PHE A 297 -12.66 -5.48 3.38
CA PHE A 297 -13.96 -5.50 4.05
C PHE A 297 -14.81 -4.28 3.70
N HIS A 298 -14.20 -3.09 3.67
CA HIS A 298 -14.90 -1.86 3.29
C HIS A 298 -15.59 -2.03 1.93
N ARG A 299 -14.89 -2.52 0.88
CA ARG A 299 -15.55 -2.84 -0.41
C ARG A 299 -16.69 -3.84 -0.29
N GLN A 300 -16.59 -4.85 0.57
CA GLN A 300 -17.68 -5.80 0.78
C GLN A 300 -18.90 -5.11 1.40
N ALA A 301 -18.70 -4.22 2.37
CA ALA A 301 -19.76 -3.40 2.96
C ALA A 301 -20.39 -2.45 1.93
N ILE A 302 -19.58 -1.74 1.12
CA ILE A 302 -20.04 -0.93 -0.02
C ILE A 302 -20.92 -1.79 -0.95
N TRP A 303 -20.44 -2.98 -1.34
CA TRP A 303 -21.14 -3.85 -2.29
C TRP A 303 -22.44 -4.42 -1.72
N GLY A 304 -22.46 -4.78 -0.45
CA GLY A 304 -23.65 -5.23 0.28
C GLY A 304 -24.71 -4.13 0.32
N PHE A 305 -24.31 -2.91 0.72
CA PHE A 305 -25.19 -1.74 0.72
C PHE A 305 -25.78 -1.44 -0.66
N VAL A 306 -24.95 -1.42 -1.69
CA VAL A 306 -25.39 -1.13 -3.06
C VAL A 306 -26.32 -2.22 -3.60
N LEU A 307 -26.09 -3.49 -3.22
CA LEU A 307 -26.97 -4.60 -3.56
C LEU A 307 -28.34 -4.45 -2.89
N ASP A 308 -28.38 -4.12 -1.59
CA ASP A 308 -29.63 -3.89 -0.87
C ASP A 308 -30.45 -2.76 -1.50
N LYS A 309 -29.80 -1.63 -1.80
CA LYS A 309 -30.43 -0.53 -2.53
C LYS A 309 -30.93 -0.99 -3.91
N ALA A 310 -30.13 -1.74 -4.66
CA ALA A 310 -30.57 -2.28 -5.95
C ALA A 310 -31.83 -3.16 -5.84
N LEU A 311 -31.97 -3.93 -4.75
CA LEU A 311 -33.13 -4.77 -4.49
C LEU A 311 -34.37 -3.97 -4.05
N GLU A 312 -34.21 -2.80 -3.44
CA GLU A 312 -35.32 -1.88 -3.15
C GLU A 312 -35.96 -1.31 -4.44
N ARG A 313 -35.16 -1.03 -5.47
CA ARG A 313 -35.61 -0.43 -6.75
C ARG A 313 -35.17 -1.23 -7.99
N PRO A 314 -35.62 -2.49 -8.15
CA PRO A 314 -35.06 -3.41 -9.14
C PRO A 314 -35.37 -3.08 -10.60
N LEU A 315 -36.35 -2.21 -10.87
CA LEU A 315 -36.74 -1.85 -12.24
C LEU A 315 -35.98 -0.64 -12.77
N LEU A 316 -36.10 0.52 -12.11
CA LEU A 316 -35.53 1.77 -12.61
C LEU A 316 -34.23 2.17 -11.91
N GLY A 317 -33.90 1.56 -10.75
CA GLY A 317 -32.81 2.00 -9.90
C GLY A 317 -33.03 3.39 -9.30
N TYR A 318 -31.94 4.03 -8.88
CA TYR A 318 -31.93 5.41 -8.33
C TYR A 318 -31.53 6.48 -9.35
N GLY A 319 -31.28 6.09 -10.60
CA GLY A 319 -30.76 6.96 -11.65
C GLY A 319 -29.25 6.92 -11.77
N ILE A 320 -28.75 7.27 -12.95
CA ILE A 320 -27.32 7.20 -13.27
C ILE A 320 -26.52 8.23 -12.49
N ASN A 321 -25.40 7.78 -11.91
CA ASN A 321 -24.44 8.60 -11.19
C ASN A 321 -25.06 9.29 -9.96
N THR A 322 -25.90 8.58 -9.22
CA THR A 322 -26.59 9.06 -8.01
C THR A 322 -26.56 8.07 -6.85
N ILE A 323 -25.93 6.90 -6.98
CA ILE A 323 -25.94 5.88 -5.90
C ILE A 323 -25.28 6.38 -4.61
N ASN A 324 -24.34 7.33 -4.69
CA ASN A 324 -23.75 7.97 -3.52
C ASN A 324 -24.66 9.03 -2.86
N MET A 325 -25.81 9.35 -3.46
CA MET A 325 -26.79 10.31 -2.92
C MET A 325 -27.97 9.62 -2.22
N VAL A 326 -28.02 8.29 -2.24
CA VAL A 326 -29.14 7.55 -1.61
C VAL A 326 -29.02 7.60 -0.10
N GLU A 327 -30.17 7.51 0.58
CA GLU A 327 -30.22 7.48 2.04
C GLU A 327 -29.32 6.35 2.58
N GLY A 328 -28.46 6.70 3.53
CA GLY A 328 -27.45 5.83 4.13
C GLY A 328 -26.11 5.73 3.39
N ALA A 329 -25.97 6.35 2.20
CA ALA A 329 -24.71 6.29 1.45
C ALA A 329 -23.53 6.98 2.15
N HIS A 330 -23.83 8.06 2.89
CA HIS A 330 -22.85 8.83 3.66
C HIS A 330 -22.77 8.38 5.13
N ASP A 331 -23.52 7.35 5.51
CA ASP A 331 -23.39 6.79 6.85
C ASP A 331 -22.03 6.10 6.96
N GLU A 332 -21.39 6.25 8.12
CA GLU A 332 -20.12 5.58 8.40
C GLU A 332 -20.35 4.08 8.52
N VAL A 333 -19.51 3.32 7.83
CA VAL A 333 -19.42 1.86 7.98
C VAL A 333 -18.70 1.64 9.30
N LEU A 334 -19.39 1.27 10.38
CA LEU A 334 -18.77 1.07 11.71
C LEU A 334 -17.97 2.31 12.17
N ASP A 335 -17.11 2.17 13.18
CA ASP A 335 -16.23 3.24 13.69
C ASP A 335 -14.91 3.38 12.89
N ILE A 336 -14.83 2.83 11.67
CA ILE A 336 -13.63 2.95 10.82
C ILE A 336 -13.52 4.29 10.06
N GLY A 337 -14.49 5.20 10.25
CA GLY A 337 -14.47 6.57 9.70
C GLY A 337 -14.53 6.64 8.16
N GLN A 338 -15.22 5.68 7.52
CA GLN A 338 -15.41 5.63 6.06
C GLN A 338 -16.89 5.45 5.71
N GLU A 339 -17.38 6.20 4.73
CA GLU A 339 -18.79 6.13 4.29
C GLU A 339 -19.10 4.83 3.49
N TYR A 340 -20.37 4.39 3.47
CA TYR A 340 -20.82 3.26 2.64
C TYR A 340 -20.62 3.49 1.13
N VAL A 341 -20.76 4.71 0.63
CA VAL A 341 -20.49 5.04 -0.78
C VAL A 341 -19.94 6.47 -0.87
N PRO A 342 -18.63 6.70 -0.59
CA PRO A 342 -18.06 8.05 -0.59
C PRO A 342 -18.17 8.76 -1.94
N SER A 343 -18.14 8.00 -3.03
CA SER A 343 -18.32 8.54 -4.38
C SER A 343 -18.96 7.56 -5.35
N HIS A 344 -18.53 6.30 -5.32
CA HIS A 344 -19.07 5.26 -6.19
C HIS A 344 -18.70 3.87 -5.62
N PRO A 345 -19.35 2.77 -6.07
CA PRO A 345 -19.29 1.50 -5.35
C PRO A 345 -18.08 0.62 -5.68
N HIS A 346 -17.12 1.15 -6.45
CA HIS A 346 -15.98 0.42 -7.00
C HIS A 346 -16.28 -0.90 -7.73
N ASN A 347 -17.52 -1.13 -8.16
CA ASN A 347 -17.92 -2.31 -8.93
C ASN A 347 -18.99 -1.89 -9.93
N TRP A 348 -18.62 -1.79 -11.20
CA TRP A 348 -19.51 -1.26 -12.23
C TRP A 348 -20.79 -2.10 -12.44
N LEU A 349 -20.77 -3.40 -12.16
CA LEU A 349 -21.97 -4.24 -12.29
C LEU A 349 -23.01 -3.83 -11.24
N LEU A 350 -22.57 -3.66 -9.99
CA LEU A 350 -23.42 -3.20 -8.91
C LEU A 350 -23.84 -1.74 -9.12
N GLU A 351 -22.92 -0.88 -9.58
CA GLU A 351 -23.22 0.53 -9.92
C GLU A 351 -24.34 0.63 -10.96
N VAL A 352 -24.21 -0.08 -12.09
CA VAL A 352 -25.24 -0.07 -13.15
C VAL A 352 -26.54 -0.71 -12.66
N LEU A 353 -26.46 -1.79 -11.87
CA LEU A 353 -27.63 -2.46 -11.33
C LEU A 353 -28.43 -1.55 -10.39
N SER A 354 -27.77 -0.92 -9.42
CA SER A 354 -28.43 -0.06 -8.43
C SER A 354 -28.98 1.21 -9.07
N GLU A 355 -28.33 1.72 -10.11
CA GLU A 355 -28.71 2.99 -10.72
C GLU A 355 -29.72 2.85 -11.86
N THR A 356 -29.70 1.76 -12.61
CA THR A 356 -30.55 1.58 -13.80
C THR A 356 -31.52 0.39 -13.72
N GLY A 357 -31.45 -0.36 -12.62
CA GLY A 357 -32.21 -1.58 -12.39
C GLY A 357 -31.74 -2.76 -13.23
N ILE A 358 -32.37 -3.91 -13.01
CA ILE A 358 -32.14 -5.16 -13.75
C ILE A 358 -32.29 -4.95 -15.27
N PRO A 359 -33.34 -4.27 -15.78
CA PRO A 359 -33.47 -4.07 -17.22
C PRO A 359 -32.32 -3.21 -17.80
N GLY A 360 -31.87 -2.18 -17.09
CA GLY A 360 -30.77 -1.33 -17.54
C GLY A 360 -29.44 -2.07 -17.60
N LEU A 361 -29.15 -2.91 -16.60
CA LEU A 361 -27.99 -3.79 -16.62
C LEU A 361 -28.07 -4.81 -17.77
N LEU A 362 -29.21 -5.47 -17.97
CA LEU A 362 -29.38 -6.46 -19.04
C LEU A 362 -29.23 -5.83 -20.43
N LEU A 363 -29.74 -4.61 -20.63
CA LEU A 363 -29.57 -3.86 -21.88
C LEU A 363 -28.10 -3.50 -22.12
N LEU A 364 -27.38 -3.06 -21.10
CA LEU A 364 -25.93 -2.82 -21.19
C LEU A 364 -25.18 -4.10 -21.55
N LEU A 365 -25.41 -5.19 -20.82
CA LEU A 365 -24.78 -6.49 -21.09
C LEU A 365 -25.09 -6.98 -22.51
N GLY A 366 -26.33 -6.80 -22.98
CA GLY A 366 -26.72 -7.05 -24.35
C GLY A 366 -25.94 -6.21 -25.36
N SER A 367 -25.76 -4.92 -25.10
CA SER A 367 -24.98 -4.01 -25.95
C SER A 367 -23.49 -4.38 -25.98
N LEU A 368 -22.93 -4.81 -24.84
CA LEU A 368 -21.56 -5.30 -24.77
C LEU A 368 -21.40 -6.63 -25.52
N ALA A 369 -22.36 -7.55 -25.39
CA ALA A 369 -22.38 -8.81 -26.12
C ALA A 369 -22.52 -8.56 -27.64
N ALA A 370 -23.32 -7.57 -28.05
CA ALA A 370 -23.46 -7.15 -29.44
C ALA A 370 -22.13 -6.64 -30.01
N LEU A 371 -21.48 -5.72 -29.31
CA LEU A 371 -20.17 -5.19 -29.69
C LEU A 371 -19.11 -6.30 -29.73
N ALA A 372 -19.07 -7.17 -28.72
CA ALA A 372 -18.17 -8.31 -28.67
C ALA A 372 -18.41 -9.26 -29.85
N ALA A 373 -19.67 -9.53 -30.22
CA ALA A 373 -20.00 -10.37 -31.38
C ALA A 373 -19.51 -9.74 -32.70
N VAL A 374 -19.58 -8.41 -32.86
CA VAL A 374 -18.95 -7.72 -34.00
C VAL A 374 -17.45 -7.97 -34.02
N PHE A 375 -16.76 -7.79 -32.90
CA PHE A 375 -15.31 -8.01 -32.85
C PHE A 375 -14.94 -9.47 -33.04
N VAL A 376 -15.68 -10.42 -32.47
CA VAL A 376 -15.46 -11.87 -32.66
C VAL A 376 -15.64 -12.25 -34.13
N ARG A 377 -16.70 -11.78 -34.80
CA ARG A 377 -16.91 -12.04 -36.25
C ARG A 377 -15.73 -11.52 -37.08
N ASN A 378 -15.27 -10.30 -36.81
CA ASN A 378 -14.13 -9.71 -37.50
C ASN A 378 -12.81 -10.43 -37.20
N THR A 379 -12.65 -10.91 -35.97
CA THR A 379 -11.50 -11.69 -35.52
C THR A 379 -11.44 -13.07 -36.18
N ILE A 380 -12.60 -13.71 -36.38
CA ILE A 380 -12.74 -14.95 -37.15
C ILE A 380 -12.44 -14.71 -38.64
N ALA A 381 -12.86 -13.55 -39.17
CA ALA A 381 -12.48 -13.08 -40.51
C ALA A 381 -11.00 -12.67 -40.62
N GLY A 382 -10.20 -12.87 -39.57
CA GLY A 382 -8.76 -12.66 -39.55
C GLY A 382 -8.32 -11.21 -39.35
N ARG A 383 -9.23 -10.29 -38.99
CA ARG A 383 -8.89 -8.87 -38.78
C ARG A 383 -8.24 -8.69 -37.41
N ALA A 384 -6.94 -8.40 -37.38
CA ALA A 384 -6.16 -8.37 -36.15
C ALA A 384 -6.62 -7.29 -35.16
N GLY A 385 -7.04 -6.12 -35.66
CA GLY A 385 -7.54 -5.03 -34.82
C GLY A 385 -8.72 -5.45 -33.93
N ALA A 386 -9.61 -6.33 -34.42
CA ALA A 386 -10.75 -6.78 -33.64
C ALA A 386 -10.37 -7.66 -32.44
N LEU A 387 -9.31 -8.49 -32.58
CA LEU A 387 -8.80 -9.31 -31.47
C LEU A 387 -8.19 -8.44 -30.38
N VAL A 388 -7.47 -7.39 -30.80
CA VAL A 388 -6.85 -6.42 -29.88
C VAL A 388 -7.94 -5.63 -29.16
N SER A 389 -8.99 -5.20 -29.86
CA SER A 389 -10.14 -4.54 -29.25
C SER A 389 -10.84 -5.44 -28.21
N LEU A 390 -10.96 -6.75 -28.45
CA LEU A 390 -11.49 -7.70 -27.46
C LEU A 390 -10.59 -7.79 -26.21
N ALA A 391 -9.28 -7.88 -26.39
CA ALA A 391 -8.33 -7.92 -25.28
C ALA A 391 -8.36 -6.62 -24.46
N THR A 392 -8.43 -5.45 -25.12
CA THR A 392 -8.56 -4.15 -24.47
C THR A 392 -9.89 -4.01 -23.73
N LEU A 393 -11.00 -4.45 -24.30
CA LEU A 393 -12.30 -4.47 -23.61
C LEU A 393 -12.28 -5.39 -22.39
N ALA A 394 -11.69 -6.59 -22.51
CA ALA A 394 -11.54 -7.49 -21.38
C ALA A 394 -10.73 -6.84 -20.25
N ALA A 395 -9.62 -6.18 -20.58
CA ALA A 395 -8.83 -5.45 -19.60
C ALA A 395 -9.62 -4.32 -18.92
N PHE A 396 -10.39 -3.55 -19.71
CA PHE A 396 -11.18 -2.43 -19.19
C PHE A 396 -12.27 -2.88 -18.23
N TRP A 397 -13.15 -3.79 -18.66
CA TRP A 397 -14.32 -4.20 -17.87
C TRP A 397 -13.92 -4.95 -16.60
N VAL A 398 -12.83 -5.72 -16.61
CA VAL A 398 -12.32 -6.36 -15.40
C VAL A 398 -11.61 -5.37 -14.48
N SER A 399 -10.85 -4.40 -15.01
CA SER A 399 -10.25 -3.35 -14.16
C SER A 399 -11.32 -2.49 -13.48
N SER A 400 -12.46 -2.26 -14.14
CA SER A 400 -13.59 -1.51 -13.60
C SER A 400 -14.38 -2.22 -12.50
N LEU A 401 -14.10 -3.50 -12.21
CA LEU A 401 -14.69 -4.20 -11.06
C LEU A 401 -14.06 -3.79 -9.72
N ALA A 402 -12.99 -2.99 -9.73
CA ALA A 402 -12.28 -2.60 -8.51
C ALA A 402 -11.64 -1.19 -8.57
N ASN A 403 -11.98 -0.36 -9.57
CA ASN A 403 -11.27 0.91 -9.79
C ASN A 403 -12.17 2.13 -9.80
N PHE A 404 -12.46 2.74 -10.96
CA PHE A 404 -13.23 4.00 -11.07
C PHE A 404 -14.70 3.75 -11.36
N SER A 405 -15.54 4.74 -11.05
CA SER A 405 -16.93 4.80 -11.52
C SER A 405 -16.98 4.59 -13.03
N ILE A 406 -17.92 3.75 -13.48
CA ILE A 406 -18.12 3.49 -14.90
C ILE A 406 -18.64 4.72 -15.64
N TRP A 407 -19.22 5.69 -14.92
CA TRP A 407 -19.75 6.95 -15.43
C TRP A 407 -18.69 8.05 -15.59
N SER A 408 -17.48 7.79 -15.09
CA SER A 408 -16.39 8.75 -15.10
C SER A 408 -15.96 9.09 -16.53
N ALA A 409 -16.11 10.37 -16.90
CA ALA A 409 -15.87 10.83 -18.26
C ALA A 409 -14.45 10.54 -18.75
N TRP A 410 -13.45 10.78 -17.91
CA TRP A 410 -12.05 10.58 -18.29
C TRP A 410 -11.74 9.09 -18.53
N TRP A 411 -12.35 8.19 -17.75
CA TRP A 411 -12.13 6.75 -17.86
C TRP A 411 -12.76 6.19 -19.15
N GLN A 412 -13.97 6.63 -19.47
CA GLN A 412 -14.66 6.27 -20.72
C GLN A 412 -13.91 6.79 -21.96
N VAL A 413 -13.48 8.05 -21.95
CA VAL A 413 -12.76 8.65 -23.08
C VAL A 413 -11.37 8.01 -23.23
N ALA A 414 -10.70 7.61 -22.15
CA ALA A 414 -9.44 6.88 -22.24
C ALA A 414 -9.61 5.54 -22.99
N LEU A 415 -10.63 4.75 -22.63
CA LEU A 415 -10.96 3.51 -23.35
C LEU A 415 -11.23 3.79 -24.83
N LEU A 416 -12.13 4.73 -25.13
CA LEU A 416 -12.56 5.00 -26.49
C LEU A 416 -11.40 5.50 -27.35
N SER A 417 -10.54 6.37 -26.82
CA SER A 417 -9.36 6.88 -27.51
C SER A 417 -8.37 5.77 -27.85
N ILE A 418 -8.19 4.79 -26.95
CA ILE A 418 -7.36 3.60 -27.19
C ILE A 418 -8.00 2.68 -28.23
N LEU A 419 -9.32 2.43 -28.15
CA LEU A 419 -10.05 1.53 -29.05
C LEU A 419 -10.17 2.07 -30.48
N VAL A 420 -10.12 3.39 -30.68
CA VAL A 420 -10.13 4.03 -32.00
C VAL A 420 -8.98 3.51 -32.88
N LEU A 421 -7.79 3.30 -32.30
CA LEU A 421 -6.58 2.90 -33.03
C LEU A 421 -6.73 1.51 -33.70
N PRO A 422 -7.03 0.42 -32.97
CA PRO A 422 -7.32 -0.88 -33.60
C PRO A 422 -8.65 -0.90 -34.37
N GLY A 423 -9.65 -0.11 -33.95
CA GLY A 423 -10.96 -0.02 -34.59
C GLY A 423 -10.91 0.50 -36.03
N ALA A 424 -10.08 1.52 -36.30
CA ALA A 424 -9.90 2.10 -37.63
C ALA A 424 -9.42 1.06 -38.66
N ARG A 425 -8.56 0.11 -38.24
CA ARG A 425 -8.07 -0.97 -39.11
C ARG A 425 -9.02 -2.14 -39.28
N MET A 426 -10.02 -2.25 -38.40
CA MET A 426 -11.03 -3.30 -38.52
C MET A 426 -11.98 -3.04 -39.69
N ILE A 427 -12.34 -1.78 -39.97
CA ILE A 427 -13.37 -1.46 -40.95
C ILE A 427 -12.84 -1.07 -42.35
N GLY A 428 -11.57 -0.65 -42.48
CA GLY A 428 -10.89 -0.37 -43.75
C GLY A 428 -11.47 0.79 -44.59
N PRO A 429 -10.83 1.22 -45.70
CA PRO A 429 -11.32 2.28 -46.57
C PRO A 429 -12.51 1.83 -47.45
N LEU A 430 -13.39 2.76 -47.85
CA LEU A 430 -14.57 2.47 -48.67
C LEU A 430 -14.28 2.18 -50.15
N THR A 431 -13.21 2.74 -50.70
CA THR A 431 -12.94 2.75 -52.16
C THR A 431 -12.20 1.53 -52.71
N GLY A 432 -11.96 0.50 -51.88
CA GLY A 432 -11.55 -0.82 -52.38
C GLY A 432 -10.11 -0.92 -52.91
N HIS A 433 -9.16 -1.12 -52.01
CA HIS A 433 -8.20 -2.23 -52.04
C HIS A 433 -8.02 -2.67 -50.59
N ARG A 434 -7.93 -3.98 -50.33
CA ARG A 434 -7.89 -4.55 -48.97
C ARG A 434 -6.60 -4.17 -48.23
N GLU A 435 -6.51 -2.94 -47.71
CA GLU A 435 -5.64 -2.61 -46.56
C GLU A 435 -6.38 -2.96 -45.25
N VAL A 436 -6.97 -4.16 -45.18
CA VAL A 436 -7.49 -4.67 -43.92
C VAL A 436 -6.36 -5.48 -43.30
N ASP A 437 -5.87 -5.04 -42.14
CA ASP A 437 -4.78 -5.72 -41.43
C ASP A 437 -5.24 -7.12 -40.99
N HIS A 438 -4.88 -8.11 -41.80
CA HIS A 438 -4.97 -9.50 -41.41
C HIS A 438 -3.95 -9.80 -40.32
N LEU A 439 -4.23 -10.80 -39.49
CA LEU A 439 -3.23 -11.34 -38.55
C LEU A 439 -1.93 -11.64 -39.31
N PRO A 440 -0.85 -10.88 -39.07
CA PRO A 440 0.41 -11.12 -39.76
C PRO A 440 0.90 -12.53 -39.43
N PRO A 441 1.57 -13.23 -40.37
CA PRO A 441 2.19 -14.51 -40.06
C PRO A 441 3.12 -14.37 -38.85
N MET A 442 3.11 -15.38 -37.99
CA MET A 442 3.88 -15.37 -36.74
C MET A 442 5.37 -15.18 -37.07
N ASN A 443 5.92 -14.04 -36.70
CA ASN A 443 7.34 -13.79 -36.77
C ASN A 443 7.94 -14.24 -35.43
N TRP A 444 8.51 -15.44 -35.42
CA TRP A 444 9.07 -16.06 -34.22
C TRP A 444 10.13 -15.21 -33.51
N ARG A 445 10.87 -14.36 -34.25
CA ARG A 445 11.82 -13.43 -33.62
C ARG A 445 11.09 -12.34 -32.83
N ARG A 446 10.09 -11.69 -33.43
CA ARG A 446 9.28 -10.65 -32.76
C ARG A 446 8.46 -11.23 -31.61
N ALA A 447 7.87 -12.41 -31.81
CA ALA A 447 7.14 -13.13 -30.76
C ALA A 447 8.06 -13.53 -29.61
N GLY A 448 9.27 -14.00 -29.90
CA GLY A 448 10.29 -14.30 -28.89
C GLY A 448 10.71 -13.09 -28.07
N LEU A 449 10.86 -11.91 -28.69
CA LEU A 449 11.16 -10.66 -27.97
C LEU A 449 10.03 -10.23 -27.03
N ILE A 450 8.77 -10.34 -27.47
CA ILE A 450 7.60 -10.06 -26.61
C ILE A 450 7.56 -11.06 -25.44
N GLY A 451 7.78 -12.36 -25.72
CA GLY A 451 7.84 -13.40 -24.71
C GLY A 451 8.94 -13.16 -23.68
N LEU A 452 10.14 -12.77 -24.13
CA LEU A 452 11.26 -12.43 -23.26
C LEU A 452 10.95 -11.21 -22.38
N ALA A 453 10.38 -10.15 -22.96
CA ALA A 453 9.99 -8.97 -22.20
C ALA A 453 8.93 -9.30 -21.13
N ALA A 454 7.91 -10.09 -21.48
CA ALA A 454 6.91 -10.55 -20.52
C ALA A 454 7.54 -11.40 -19.39
N PHE A 455 8.46 -12.30 -19.73
CA PHE A 455 9.20 -13.09 -18.75
C PHE A 455 10.06 -12.23 -17.82
N LEU A 456 10.80 -11.25 -18.36
CA LEU A 456 11.62 -10.34 -17.58
C LEU A 456 10.78 -9.47 -16.64
N ALA A 457 9.65 -8.93 -17.11
CA ALA A 457 8.72 -8.18 -16.27
C ALA A 457 8.18 -9.04 -15.11
N LEU A 458 7.80 -10.29 -15.39
CA LEU A 458 7.32 -11.22 -14.37
C LEU A 458 8.43 -11.57 -13.36
N ALA A 459 9.63 -11.90 -13.84
CA ALA A 459 10.76 -12.26 -12.99
C ALA A 459 11.20 -11.09 -12.09
N LEU A 460 11.29 -9.88 -12.65
CA LEU A 460 11.63 -8.67 -11.89
C LEU A 460 10.52 -8.31 -10.89
N GLY A 461 9.25 -8.48 -11.27
CA GLY A 461 8.12 -8.32 -10.36
C GLY A 461 8.12 -9.30 -9.20
N LEU A 462 8.44 -10.58 -9.45
CA LEU A 462 8.60 -11.60 -8.41
C LEU A 462 9.76 -11.28 -7.47
N VAL A 463 10.92 -10.88 -8.01
CA VAL A 463 12.09 -10.48 -7.20
C VAL A 463 11.77 -9.27 -6.34
N TRP A 464 11.07 -8.29 -6.90
CA TRP A 464 10.63 -7.11 -6.17
C TRP A 464 9.63 -7.48 -5.07
N TYR A 465 8.63 -8.32 -5.36
CA TYR A 465 7.61 -8.75 -4.40
C TYR A 465 8.26 -9.48 -3.23
N ALA A 466 9.18 -10.39 -3.54
CA ALA A 466 9.99 -11.13 -2.60
C ALA A 466 10.96 -10.26 -1.77
N ARG A 467 11.20 -9.01 -2.13
CA ARG A 467 12.13 -8.11 -1.42
C ARG A 467 11.48 -6.92 -0.72
N LYS A 468 10.26 -6.54 -1.13
CA LYS A 468 9.63 -5.28 -0.70
C LYS A 468 8.33 -5.47 0.08
N THR A 469 7.73 -6.66 0.06
CA THR A 469 6.58 -6.98 0.91
C THR A 469 7.05 -7.80 2.12
N ASP A 470 6.47 -7.58 3.30
CA ASP A 470 6.87 -8.31 4.51
C ASP A 470 6.70 -9.82 4.33
N TYR A 471 5.55 -10.24 3.79
CA TYR A 471 5.30 -11.65 3.47
C TYR A 471 6.26 -12.21 2.41
N GLY A 472 6.46 -11.50 1.30
CA GLY A 472 7.38 -11.94 0.24
C GLY A 472 8.81 -12.04 0.74
N TYR A 473 9.23 -11.11 1.61
CA TYR A 473 10.55 -11.11 2.21
C TYR A 473 10.73 -12.22 3.25
N MET A 474 9.71 -12.50 4.05
CA MET A 474 9.67 -13.66 4.95
C MET A 474 9.83 -14.97 4.17
N VAL A 475 9.02 -15.19 3.13
CA VAL A 475 9.12 -16.40 2.28
C VAL A 475 10.51 -16.50 1.65
N TYR A 476 11.03 -15.38 1.13
CA TYR A 476 12.39 -15.32 0.57
C TYR A 476 13.46 -15.72 1.60
N LYS A 477 13.36 -15.21 2.84
CA LYS A 477 14.30 -15.51 3.93
C LYS A 477 14.23 -16.96 4.36
N ARG A 478 13.02 -17.51 4.50
CA ARG A 478 12.78 -18.93 4.79
C ARG A 478 13.44 -19.82 3.73
N LEU A 479 13.27 -19.52 2.45
CA LEU A 479 13.88 -20.26 1.35
C LEU A 479 15.41 -20.11 1.27
N LYS A 480 15.96 -19.02 1.83
CA LYS A 480 17.40 -18.72 1.83
C LYS A 480 18.10 -19.10 3.14
N ALA A 481 17.38 -19.64 4.11
CA ALA A 481 17.97 -20.06 5.38
C ALA A 481 19.02 -21.15 5.15
N ASP A 482 20.24 -20.94 5.65
CA ASP A 482 21.33 -21.91 5.51
C ASP A 482 21.12 -23.18 6.36
N SER A 483 20.13 -23.15 7.27
CA SER A 483 19.76 -24.23 8.16
C SER A 483 18.28 -24.15 8.55
N PRO A 484 17.57 -25.29 8.71
CA PRO A 484 16.20 -25.30 9.23
C PRO A 484 16.12 -24.71 10.65
N TYR A 485 17.21 -24.79 11.42
CA TYR A 485 17.28 -24.29 12.80
C TYR A 485 17.36 -22.77 12.93
N LEU A 486 17.48 -22.05 11.81
CA LEU A 486 17.57 -20.60 11.81
C LEU A 486 16.24 -19.94 12.24
N TYR A 487 15.13 -20.41 11.66
CA TYR A 487 13.81 -19.80 11.86
C TYR A 487 12.69 -20.78 12.23
N GLU A 488 12.74 -22.00 11.71
CA GLU A 488 11.60 -22.93 11.72
C GLU A 488 11.71 -23.97 12.84
N GLU A 489 12.89 -24.58 12.97
CA GLU A 489 13.12 -25.67 13.91
C GLU A 489 14.00 -25.20 15.08
N ILE A 490 13.82 -25.80 16.26
CA ILE A 490 14.71 -25.59 17.39
C ILE A 490 15.75 -26.71 17.38
N SER A 491 17.03 -26.35 17.48
CA SER A 491 18.11 -27.34 17.56
C SER A 491 17.90 -28.29 18.73
N SER A 492 18.06 -29.60 18.50
CA SER A 492 17.90 -30.63 19.53
C SER A 492 18.80 -30.41 20.74
N ASP A 493 19.98 -29.81 20.56
CA ASP A 493 20.91 -29.53 21.66
C ASP A 493 20.30 -28.58 22.69
N LEU A 494 19.51 -27.60 22.24
CA LEU A 494 18.84 -26.63 23.12
C LEU A 494 17.70 -27.27 23.92
N LEU A 495 17.12 -28.37 23.40
CA LEU A 495 16.04 -29.11 24.07
C LEU A 495 16.55 -30.03 25.19
N THR A 496 17.86 -30.28 25.27
CA THR A 496 18.44 -31.14 26.32
C THR A 496 18.57 -30.43 27.68
N ILE A 497 18.45 -29.11 27.69
CA ILE A 497 18.61 -28.27 28.86
C ILE A 497 17.24 -28.04 29.49
N ASP A 498 17.12 -28.33 30.78
CA ASP A 498 15.93 -28.04 31.57
C ASP A 498 16.06 -26.62 32.17
N PRO A 499 15.32 -25.62 31.66
CA PRO A 499 15.42 -24.25 32.15
C PRO A 499 15.01 -24.10 33.62
N ALA A 500 14.15 -24.97 34.16
CA ALA A 500 13.74 -24.88 35.56
C ALA A 500 14.91 -25.15 36.52
N LYS A 501 15.89 -25.95 36.12
CA LYS A 501 17.11 -26.23 36.91
C LYS A 501 18.12 -25.09 36.90
N LEU A 502 17.93 -24.10 36.02
CA LEU A 502 18.80 -22.94 35.90
C LEU A 502 18.25 -21.73 36.67
N ILE A 503 17.13 -21.85 37.37
CA ILE A 503 16.55 -20.80 38.22
C ILE A 503 16.91 -21.10 39.68
N ASP A 504 17.67 -20.21 40.32
CA ASP A 504 18.23 -20.40 41.66
C ASP A 504 17.26 -19.98 42.77
N ALA A 505 16.15 -19.29 42.44
CA ALA A 505 15.11 -18.90 43.40
C ALA A 505 14.28 -20.11 43.87
N HIS A 506 14.52 -20.66 45.06
CA HIS A 506 13.85 -21.85 45.59
C HIS A 506 12.81 -21.56 46.68
N GLU A 507 12.88 -20.39 47.30
CA GLU A 507 11.91 -19.91 48.28
C GLU A 507 11.59 -18.41 48.08
N PRO A 508 10.46 -17.89 48.59
CA PRO A 508 10.10 -16.48 48.41
C PRO A 508 11.16 -15.47 48.89
N SER A 509 11.95 -15.81 49.91
CA SER A 509 13.07 -15.00 50.41
C SER A 509 14.16 -14.76 49.37
N ASP A 510 14.33 -15.68 48.41
CA ASP A 510 15.36 -15.57 47.37
C ASP A 510 15.06 -14.43 46.40
N ILE A 511 13.79 -14.11 46.16
CA ILE A 511 13.38 -12.99 45.30
C ILE A 511 13.92 -11.65 45.84
N VAL A 512 13.85 -11.46 47.16
CA VAL A 512 14.36 -10.27 47.83
C VAL A 512 15.88 -10.19 47.69
N GLN A 513 16.57 -11.33 47.85
CA GLN A 513 18.03 -11.42 47.73
C GLN A 513 18.50 -11.16 46.30
N LEU A 514 17.88 -11.81 45.30
CA LEU A 514 18.18 -11.64 43.88
C LEU A 514 17.94 -10.20 43.43
N ARG A 515 16.82 -9.59 43.83
CA ARG A 515 16.55 -8.17 43.54
C ARG A 515 17.55 -7.24 44.22
N GLY A 516 17.95 -7.55 45.46
CA GLY A 516 19.01 -6.83 46.17
C GLY A 516 20.34 -6.88 45.41
N ALA A 517 20.78 -8.09 45.04
CA ALA A 517 22.00 -8.31 44.27
C ALA A 517 21.95 -7.61 42.89
N LEU A 518 20.81 -7.66 42.21
CA LEU A 518 20.59 -6.93 40.96
C LEU A 518 20.74 -5.41 41.16
N ARG A 519 20.14 -4.86 42.21
CA ARG A 519 20.26 -3.43 42.53
C ARG A 519 21.71 -3.05 42.86
N ASP A 520 22.42 -3.87 43.61
CA ASP A 520 23.83 -3.65 43.94
C ASP A 520 24.71 -3.72 42.67
N ALA A 521 24.42 -4.64 41.74
CA ALA A 521 25.12 -4.73 40.48
C ALA A 521 24.90 -3.51 39.56
N VAL A 522 23.73 -2.87 39.65
CA VAL A 522 23.40 -1.69 38.85
C VAL A 522 23.89 -0.40 39.51
N TRP A 523 23.56 -0.16 40.78
CA TRP A 523 23.78 1.13 41.46
C TRP A 523 24.83 1.10 42.57
N GLY A 524 25.24 -0.08 43.02
CA GLY A 524 26.12 -0.21 44.18
C GLY A 524 25.50 0.34 45.47
N PRO A 525 26.31 0.85 46.40
CA PRO A 525 25.86 1.35 47.70
C PRO A 525 24.84 2.48 47.63
N SER A 526 24.79 3.21 46.51
CA SER A 526 23.86 4.32 46.29
C SER A 526 22.40 3.87 46.18
N GLY A 527 22.16 2.62 45.80
CA GLY A 527 20.82 2.06 45.61
C GLY A 527 20.02 2.72 44.47
N VAL A 528 18.75 2.31 44.33
CA VAL A 528 17.86 2.80 43.27
C VAL A 528 17.52 4.29 43.49
N PRO A 529 17.69 5.18 42.50
CA PRO A 529 17.47 6.62 42.66
C PRO A 529 15.98 7.00 42.58
N THR A 530 15.14 6.49 43.48
CA THR A 530 13.68 6.62 43.43
C THR A 530 13.15 8.04 43.67
N GLY A 531 13.97 8.96 44.17
CA GLY A 531 13.62 10.38 44.38
C GLY A 531 14.36 11.35 43.46
N ARG A 532 15.13 10.85 42.50
CA ARG A 532 15.94 11.69 41.61
C ARG A 532 15.07 12.27 40.48
N GLN A 533 15.07 13.60 40.36
CA GLN A 533 14.41 14.33 39.27
C GLN A 533 15.41 14.71 38.14
N PRO A 534 14.92 14.96 36.91
CA PRO A 534 15.73 15.55 35.84
C PRO A 534 16.37 16.87 36.28
N SER A 535 17.59 17.15 35.81
CA SER A 535 18.30 18.39 36.21
C SER A 535 17.75 19.62 35.49
N GLN A 536 17.20 19.44 34.29
CA GLN A 536 16.53 20.48 33.52
C GLN A 536 15.29 19.90 32.82
N VAL A 537 14.25 20.72 32.74
CA VAL A 537 12.99 20.43 32.05
C VAL A 537 12.67 21.62 31.16
N GLU A 538 12.55 21.39 29.87
CA GLU A 538 12.19 22.40 28.87
C GLU A 538 10.82 22.05 28.29
N ALA A 539 9.82 22.89 28.54
CA ALA A 539 8.47 22.72 28.01
C ALA A 539 8.25 23.63 26.79
N GLY A 540 7.53 23.13 25.77
CA GLY A 540 7.19 23.93 24.60
C GLY A 540 6.44 23.15 23.52
N ARG A 541 6.20 23.80 22.38
CA ARG A 541 5.73 23.14 21.15
C ARG A 541 6.90 22.38 20.50
N LEU A 542 7.29 21.27 21.12
CA LEU A 542 8.32 20.38 20.63
C LEU A 542 7.67 19.25 19.81
N ASP A 543 8.30 18.89 18.70
CA ASP A 543 7.95 17.69 17.92
C ASP A 543 9.20 16.83 17.79
N PRO A 544 9.54 16.05 18.85
CA PRO A 544 10.79 15.30 18.88
C PRO A 544 10.78 14.27 17.76
N TYR A 545 11.68 14.43 16.78
CA TYR A 545 11.82 13.52 15.65
C TYR A 545 10.55 13.33 14.79
N GLY A 546 9.60 14.28 14.81
CA GLY A 546 8.39 14.23 13.99
C GLY A 546 7.30 13.28 14.48
N VAL A 547 7.41 12.77 15.72
CA VAL A 547 6.48 11.77 16.27
C VAL A 547 5.11 12.34 16.59
N THR A 548 4.99 13.64 16.90
CA THR A 548 3.69 14.30 17.15
C THR A 548 3.13 15.01 15.92
N ALA A 549 3.82 14.93 14.78
CA ALA A 549 3.34 15.54 13.53
C ALA A 549 1.96 14.99 13.13
N GLY A 550 0.98 15.89 13.05
CA GLY A 550 -0.42 15.60 12.75
C GLY A 550 -1.34 15.48 13.96
N MET A 551 -0.80 15.51 15.20
CA MET A 551 -1.59 15.39 16.43
C MET A 551 -1.85 16.76 17.03
N GLU A 552 -3.13 17.14 17.15
CA GLU A 552 -3.53 18.39 17.81
C GLU A 552 -3.59 18.23 19.33
N GLY A 553 -3.17 19.26 20.07
CA GLY A 553 -3.31 19.29 21.54
C GLY A 553 -2.25 18.53 22.34
N VAL A 554 -1.39 17.70 21.72
CA VAL A 554 -0.29 17.04 22.42
C VAL A 554 0.77 18.06 22.86
N THR A 555 1.19 17.99 24.12
CA THR A 555 2.26 18.81 24.69
C THR A 555 3.51 17.98 24.94
N ALA A 556 4.69 18.62 24.95
CA ALA A 556 5.96 17.93 25.07
C ALA A 556 6.91 18.64 26.04
N GLU A 557 7.58 17.84 26.88
CA GLU A 557 8.68 18.23 27.74
C GLU A 557 9.97 17.52 27.33
N ARG A 558 11.08 18.25 27.22
CA ARG A 558 12.42 17.68 27.06
C ARG A 558 13.11 17.62 28.41
N LEU A 559 13.62 16.46 28.78
CA LEU A 559 14.27 16.18 30.05
C LEU A 559 15.77 15.98 29.87
N THR A 560 16.56 16.67 30.69
CA THR A 560 18.01 16.49 30.77
C THR A 560 18.36 15.72 32.05
N MET A 561 18.97 14.55 31.89
CA MET A 561 19.28 13.61 32.97
C MET A 561 20.78 13.26 32.92
N PRO A 562 21.67 14.12 33.46
CA PRO A 562 23.09 13.80 33.59
C PRO A 562 23.27 12.62 34.54
N ASN A 563 24.32 11.83 34.40
CA ASN A 563 24.72 10.81 35.37
C ASN A 563 26.14 11.07 35.90
N GLU A 564 26.60 10.24 36.83
CA GLU A 564 27.91 10.40 37.48
C GLU A 564 29.10 10.20 36.52
N ALA A 565 28.87 9.63 35.34
CA ALA A 565 29.88 9.49 34.29
C ALA A 565 30.00 10.75 33.40
N ASN A 566 29.40 11.88 33.79
CA ASN A 566 29.22 13.08 32.96
C ASN A 566 28.50 12.80 31.62
N TYR A 567 27.81 11.67 31.52
CA TYR A 567 26.98 11.35 30.37
C TYR A 567 25.59 11.93 30.59
N VAL A 568 25.05 12.56 29.55
CA VAL A 568 23.75 13.22 29.61
C VAL A 568 22.75 12.41 28.81
N SER A 569 21.76 11.84 29.50
CA SER A 569 20.60 11.23 28.87
C SER A 569 19.53 12.29 28.64
N ILE A 570 19.03 12.36 27.41
CA ILE A 570 17.89 13.16 27.00
C ILE A 570 16.69 12.22 26.82
N GLY A 571 15.56 12.66 27.35
CA GLY A 571 14.28 12.00 27.16
C GLY A 571 13.17 13.01 26.93
N TYR A 572 12.01 12.54 26.50
CA TYR A 572 10.84 13.37 26.29
C TYR A 572 9.64 12.83 27.04
N ILE A 573 8.77 13.71 27.53
CA ILE A 573 7.42 13.32 27.97
C ILE A 573 6.43 13.97 27.01
N LEU A 574 5.55 13.16 26.45
CA LEU A 574 4.45 13.58 25.61
C LEU A 574 3.14 13.40 26.37
N THR A 575 2.38 14.46 26.52
CA THR A 575 1.11 14.45 27.26
C THR A 575 -0.05 14.72 26.29
N PRO A 576 -1.01 13.79 26.15
CA PRO A 576 -2.18 13.99 25.30
C PRO A 576 -3.13 15.04 25.89
N PRO A 577 -4.08 15.57 25.11
CA PRO A 577 -5.02 16.59 25.59
C PRO A 577 -5.92 16.09 26.73
N GLU A 578 -6.27 14.79 26.71
CA GLU A 578 -7.10 14.14 27.73
C GLU A 578 -6.36 12.95 28.34
N PRO A 579 -5.46 13.17 29.32
CA PRO A 579 -4.66 12.10 29.90
C PRO A 579 -5.49 11.21 30.85
N THR A 580 -5.37 9.89 30.70
CA THR A 580 -6.03 8.88 31.56
C THR A 580 -5.47 8.83 32.99
N GLY A 581 -4.29 9.43 33.19
CA GLY A 581 -3.51 9.31 34.43
C GLY A 581 -2.64 8.06 34.50
N GLU A 582 -2.55 7.30 33.41
CA GLU A 582 -1.58 6.21 33.21
C GLU A 582 -0.48 6.66 32.24
N ALA A 583 0.71 6.09 32.40
CA ALA A 583 1.85 6.42 31.54
C ALA A 583 2.60 5.19 31.04
N VAL A 584 3.14 5.31 29.83
CA VAL A 584 4.00 4.29 29.23
C VAL A 584 5.36 4.89 28.92
N ILE A 585 6.43 4.26 29.42
CA ILE A 585 7.80 4.60 29.03
C ILE A 585 8.20 3.69 27.86
N TYR A 586 8.43 4.29 26.70
CA TYR A 586 8.99 3.63 25.53
C TYR A 586 10.50 3.83 25.44
N GLN A 587 11.24 2.72 25.46
CA GLN A 587 12.70 2.67 25.37
C GLN A 587 13.14 2.08 24.02
N ASN A 588 13.75 2.89 23.16
CA ASN A 588 14.31 2.41 21.90
C ASN A 588 15.68 1.74 22.08
N GLY A 589 16.05 0.85 21.16
CA GLY A 589 17.32 0.13 21.13
C GLY A 589 18.34 0.69 20.12
N TYR A 590 19.26 -0.18 19.68
CA TYR A 590 20.32 0.13 18.72
C TYR A 590 19.81 0.49 17.31
N ALA A 591 20.72 1.04 16.49
CA ALA A 591 20.55 1.28 15.06
C ALA A 591 19.33 2.16 14.67
N GLY A 592 18.91 3.04 15.57
CA GLY A 592 17.73 3.89 15.37
C GLY A 592 17.44 4.82 16.55
N ASP A 593 16.35 5.56 16.40
CA ASP A 593 15.72 6.33 17.47
C ASP A 593 14.22 5.98 17.54
N PHE A 594 13.54 6.46 18.59
CA PHE A 594 12.13 6.15 18.84
C PHE A 594 11.16 6.57 17.71
N SER A 595 11.56 7.41 16.74
CA SER A 595 10.70 7.75 15.60
C SER A 595 10.36 6.53 14.72
N GLN A 596 11.17 5.47 14.80
CA GLN A 596 10.88 4.20 14.14
C GLN A 596 9.59 3.56 14.64
N SER A 597 9.22 3.85 15.88
CA SER A 597 7.98 3.38 16.52
C SER A 597 6.93 4.48 16.60
N LYS A 598 6.99 5.47 15.70
CA LYS A 598 6.01 6.58 15.64
C LYS A 598 4.57 6.07 15.70
N ARG A 599 4.23 5.05 14.89
CA ARG A 599 2.87 4.48 14.86
C ARG A 599 2.39 4.02 16.23
N PHE A 600 3.21 3.24 16.93
CA PHE A 600 2.91 2.74 18.27
C PHE A 600 2.81 3.87 19.31
N ILE A 601 3.73 4.83 19.25
CA ILE A 601 3.74 6.00 20.16
C ILE A 601 2.49 6.85 19.98
N GLN A 602 2.05 7.06 18.73
CA GLN A 602 0.82 7.81 18.44
C GLN A 602 -0.41 7.08 18.95
N ALA A 603 -0.51 5.76 18.77
CA ALA A 603 -1.60 4.95 19.30
C ALA A 603 -1.72 5.07 20.84
N LEU A 604 -0.59 5.01 21.56
CA LEU A 604 -0.60 5.22 23.02
C LEU A 604 -1.15 6.59 23.43
N LEU A 605 -0.78 7.64 22.69
CA LEU A 605 -1.24 9.00 22.94
C LEU A 605 -2.74 9.17 22.61
N GLU A 606 -3.21 8.51 21.56
CA GLU A 606 -4.62 8.46 21.17
C GLU A 606 -5.47 7.72 22.22
N ASP A 607 -4.94 6.65 22.81
CA ASP A 607 -5.51 5.95 23.98
C ASP A 607 -5.43 6.77 25.29
N GLY A 608 -4.92 8.01 25.23
CA GLY A 608 -4.85 8.94 26.35
C GLY A 608 -3.71 8.66 27.34
N HIS A 609 -2.74 7.79 27.02
CA HIS A 609 -1.56 7.58 27.86
C HIS A 609 -0.59 8.75 27.76
N THR A 610 0.01 9.15 28.89
CA THR A 610 1.21 9.98 28.85
C THR A 610 2.41 9.13 28.47
N VAL A 611 3.19 9.55 27.48
CA VAL A 611 4.28 8.72 26.92
C VAL A 611 5.65 9.31 27.24
N GLY A 612 6.47 8.56 27.98
CA GLY A 612 7.89 8.86 28.18
C GLY A 612 8.73 8.22 27.07
N LEU A 613 9.56 8.99 26.36
CA LEU A 613 10.38 8.52 25.25
C LEU A 613 11.86 8.59 25.61
N LEU A 614 12.56 7.46 25.42
CA LEU A 614 13.98 7.33 25.66
C LEU A 614 14.67 6.62 24.49
N ASN A 615 15.82 7.15 24.08
CA ASN A 615 16.72 6.47 23.16
C ASN A 615 17.81 5.72 23.93
N PHE A 616 18.29 4.63 23.33
CA PHE A 616 19.45 3.91 23.85
C PHE A 616 20.69 4.81 23.93
N PRO A 617 21.58 4.60 24.91
CA PRO A 617 22.82 5.38 24.96
C PRO A 617 23.63 5.29 23.66
N GLY A 618 24.07 6.44 23.14
CA GLY A 618 24.75 6.60 21.86
C GLY A 618 23.84 6.92 20.67
N TYR A 619 22.52 7.02 20.86
CA TYR A 619 21.54 7.23 19.79
C TYR A 619 20.69 8.49 19.99
N GLY A 620 20.16 9.04 18.91
CA GLY A 620 19.45 10.33 18.94
C GLY A 620 20.32 11.42 19.59
N GLU A 621 19.76 12.18 20.53
CA GLU A 621 20.48 13.18 21.32
C GLU A 621 21.34 12.59 22.45
N ASN A 622 21.25 11.29 22.70
CA ASN A 622 21.98 10.59 23.75
C ASN A 622 23.41 10.25 23.30
N GLN A 623 24.06 11.14 22.54
CA GLN A 623 25.40 10.94 22.00
C GLN A 623 26.46 10.98 23.10
N PHE A 624 27.49 10.12 22.99
CA PHE A 624 28.62 10.16 23.91
C PHE A 624 29.48 11.39 23.64
N GLN A 625 29.78 12.13 24.70
CA GLN A 625 30.77 13.21 24.67
C GLN A 625 32.14 12.68 25.08
N ILE A 626 33.20 13.42 24.75
CA ILE A 626 34.56 13.11 25.20
C ILE A 626 34.58 13.19 26.73
N TYR A 627 34.85 12.06 27.40
CA TYR A 627 35.00 12.01 28.84
C TYR A 627 36.37 12.54 29.22
N ASN A 628 36.42 13.62 30.01
CA ASN A 628 37.67 14.18 30.46
C ASN A 628 37.98 13.66 31.88
N SER A 629 38.72 12.55 31.95
CA SER A 629 39.12 11.95 33.23
C SER A 629 40.16 12.83 33.93
N PRO A 630 40.05 13.07 35.26
CA PRO A 630 41.11 13.68 36.04
C PRO A 630 42.42 12.89 36.01
N GLU A 631 42.35 11.55 35.92
CA GLU A 631 43.53 10.68 35.92
C GLU A 631 44.16 10.45 34.53
N TRP A 632 43.36 10.46 33.47
CA TRP A 632 43.79 10.02 32.13
C TRP A 632 43.62 11.06 31.02
N GLY A 633 43.01 12.21 31.30
CA GLY A 633 42.69 13.23 30.31
C GLY A 633 41.50 12.85 29.40
N PRO A 634 41.38 13.47 28.21
CA PRO A 634 40.22 13.27 27.33
C PRO A 634 40.24 11.90 26.66
N VAL A 635 39.22 11.08 26.93
CA VAL A 635 39.00 9.75 26.36
C VAL A 635 37.64 9.72 25.67
N ASN A 636 37.62 9.19 24.45
CA ASN A 636 36.36 8.94 23.74
C ASN A 636 35.79 7.59 24.20
N LEU A 637 34.85 7.63 25.14
CA LEU A 637 34.19 6.44 25.66
C LEU A 637 33.01 6.08 24.75
N THR A 638 33.22 5.14 23.83
CA THR A 638 32.09 4.49 23.16
C THR A 638 31.36 3.59 24.15
N LEU A 639 30.14 3.19 23.78
CA LEU A 639 29.24 2.40 24.61
C LEU A 639 29.91 1.21 25.33
N ASP A 640 30.65 0.38 24.57
CA ASP A 640 31.28 -0.83 25.12
C ASP A 640 32.45 -0.51 26.06
N TYR A 641 33.13 0.62 25.84
CA TYR A 641 34.25 1.01 26.68
C TYR A 641 33.79 1.43 28.08
N LEU A 642 32.61 2.02 28.22
CA LEU A 642 32.06 2.42 29.53
C LEU A 642 32.04 1.29 30.55
N LEU A 643 31.86 0.05 30.09
CA LEU A 643 31.85 -1.15 30.93
C LEU A 643 33.18 -1.39 31.66
N TYR A 644 34.28 -0.84 31.16
CA TYR A 644 35.63 -1.00 31.74
C TYR A 644 36.07 0.20 32.58
N TYR A 645 35.48 1.38 32.38
CA TYR A 645 35.95 2.62 33.00
C TYR A 645 35.08 3.11 34.15
N LEU A 646 33.79 2.76 34.16
CA LEU A 646 32.89 3.13 35.24
C LEU A 646 32.81 2.01 36.26
N GLU A 647 32.74 2.36 37.55
CA GLU A 647 32.52 1.39 38.64
C GLU A 647 31.13 0.75 38.55
N HIS A 648 30.13 1.56 38.18
CA HIS A 648 28.73 1.13 38.00
C HIS A 648 28.20 1.55 36.62
N PRO A 649 28.67 0.92 35.52
CA PRO A 649 28.34 1.33 34.16
C PRO A 649 26.87 1.13 33.80
N MET A 650 26.19 0.19 34.46
CA MET A 650 24.77 -0.10 34.23
C MET A 650 23.86 1.08 34.54
N ARG A 651 24.30 2.02 35.39
CA ARG A 651 23.58 3.26 35.68
C ARG A 651 23.30 4.08 34.43
N VAL A 652 24.22 4.09 33.47
CA VAL A 652 24.08 4.79 32.18
C VAL A 652 22.87 4.29 31.39
N TYR A 653 22.56 3.00 31.50
CA TYR A 653 21.50 2.34 30.74
C TYR A 653 20.17 2.37 31.46
N ILE A 654 20.17 2.10 32.79
CA ILE A 654 18.96 1.81 33.56
C ILE A 654 18.41 3.06 34.26
N GLU A 655 19.27 3.96 34.76
CA GLU A 655 18.79 5.14 35.52
C GLU A 655 17.83 6.05 34.76
N PRO A 656 18.00 6.31 33.44
CA PRO A 656 17.08 7.20 32.73
C PRO A 656 15.62 6.76 32.81
N ALA A 657 15.34 5.45 32.76
CA ALA A 657 13.98 4.92 32.92
C ALA A 657 13.43 5.16 34.35
N ILE A 658 14.27 5.04 35.37
CA ILE A 658 13.89 5.31 36.77
C ILE A 658 13.59 6.80 36.99
N VAL A 659 14.46 7.68 36.46
CA VAL A 659 14.28 9.14 36.57
C VAL A 659 13.05 9.61 35.78
N MET A 660 12.81 9.03 34.60
CA MET A 660 11.59 9.25 33.82
C MET A 660 10.34 8.89 34.62
N ALA A 661 10.34 7.72 35.27
CA ALA A 661 9.23 7.28 36.12
C ALA A 661 8.98 8.24 37.30
N ASN A 662 10.04 8.75 37.93
CA ASN A 662 9.93 9.74 38.99
C ASN A 662 9.29 11.04 38.49
N ARG A 663 9.70 11.53 37.30
CA ARG A 663 9.13 12.74 36.69
C ARG A 663 7.66 12.55 36.29
N LEU A 664 7.30 11.39 35.75
CA LEU A 664 5.91 11.09 35.41
C LEU A 664 5.03 11.06 36.66
N ARG A 665 5.46 10.39 37.74
CA ARG A 665 4.66 10.28 38.97
C ARG A 665 4.54 11.58 39.74
N GLU A 666 5.65 12.27 39.99
CA GLU A 666 5.64 13.50 40.81
C GLU A 666 5.25 14.74 39.99
N GLY A 667 5.62 14.75 38.71
CA GLY A 667 5.45 15.90 37.83
C GLY A 667 4.13 15.94 37.07
N HIS A 668 3.64 14.76 36.66
CA HIS A 668 2.40 14.61 35.89
C HIS A 668 1.29 13.91 36.68
N GLY A 669 1.56 13.51 37.93
CA GLY A 669 0.56 12.92 38.83
C GLY A 669 0.06 11.54 38.38
N VAL A 670 0.82 10.83 37.53
CA VAL A 670 0.39 9.54 36.98
C VAL A 670 0.36 8.48 38.08
N LYS A 671 -0.65 7.62 38.04
CA LYS A 671 -0.93 6.61 39.08
C LYS A 671 -0.21 5.29 38.81
N ALA A 672 -0.05 4.94 37.54
CA ALA A 672 0.60 3.73 37.07
C ALA A 672 1.60 4.07 35.96
N VAL A 673 2.70 3.32 35.92
CA VAL A 673 3.73 3.42 34.89
C VAL A 673 4.02 2.03 34.35
N ASP A 674 3.87 1.88 33.03
CA ASP A 674 4.21 0.67 32.29
C ASP A 674 5.46 0.93 31.42
N LEU A 675 6.22 -0.12 31.10
CA LEU A 675 7.42 -0.03 30.26
C LEU A 675 7.29 -0.85 28.99
N VAL A 676 7.70 -0.29 27.86
CA VAL A 676 7.84 -1.01 26.60
C VAL A 676 9.21 -0.73 26.03
N GLY A 677 9.96 -1.77 25.71
CA GLY A 677 11.30 -1.63 25.14
C GLY A 677 11.49 -2.46 23.88
N PHE A 678 12.11 -1.86 22.87
CA PHE A 678 12.45 -2.52 21.60
C PHE A 678 13.96 -2.79 21.49
N SER A 679 14.33 -3.98 21.00
CA SER A 679 15.72 -4.40 20.81
C SER A 679 16.51 -4.27 22.12
N ALA A 680 17.69 -3.65 22.13
CA ALA A 680 18.42 -3.38 23.37
C ALA A 680 17.65 -2.52 24.40
N GLY A 681 16.68 -1.72 23.95
CA GLY A 681 15.75 -1.03 24.84
C GLY A 681 14.85 -2.00 25.61
N GLY A 682 14.49 -3.15 25.02
CA GLY A 682 13.80 -4.22 25.73
C GLY A 682 14.64 -4.88 26.82
N TRP A 683 15.96 -4.97 26.64
CA TRP A 683 16.85 -5.42 27.72
C TRP A 683 16.89 -4.42 28.87
N VAL A 684 16.96 -3.11 28.58
CA VAL A 684 16.85 -2.05 29.58
C VAL A 684 15.52 -2.15 30.33
N THR A 685 14.41 -2.33 29.61
CA THR A 685 13.08 -2.52 30.19
C THR A 685 13.05 -3.70 31.17
N ALA A 686 13.60 -4.85 30.80
CA ALA A 686 13.62 -6.03 31.65
C ALA A 686 14.39 -5.82 32.94
N VAL A 687 15.59 -5.23 32.84
CA VAL A 687 16.44 -4.95 34.00
C VAL A 687 15.82 -3.88 34.90
N ALA A 688 15.26 -2.81 34.32
CA ALA A 688 14.57 -1.76 35.06
C ALA A 688 13.34 -2.30 35.81
N ALA A 689 12.51 -3.12 35.14
CA ALA A 689 11.35 -3.77 35.74
C ALA A 689 11.73 -4.76 36.84
N ALA A 690 12.79 -5.56 36.65
CA ALA A 690 13.26 -6.48 37.68
C ALA A 690 13.75 -5.75 38.95
N ALA A 691 14.40 -4.59 38.76
CA ALA A 691 14.96 -3.80 39.84
C ALA A 691 13.93 -2.92 40.58
N ASP A 692 12.94 -2.37 39.88
CA ASP A 692 11.98 -1.42 40.40
C ASP A 692 10.53 -1.94 40.29
N THR A 693 9.95 -2.29 41.43
CA THR A 693 8.62 -2.88 41.52
C THR A 693 7.48 -1.87 41.29
N ARG A 694 7.80 -0.60 41.01
CA ARG A 694 6.81 0.44 40.68
C ARG A 694 6.25 0.30 39.27
N PHE A 695 6.88 -0.50 38.41
CA PHE A 695 6.39 -0.78 37.06
C PHE A 695 5.36 -1.90 37.07
N ARG A 696 4.15 -1.58 36.59
CA ARG A 696 2.99 -2.48 36.61
C ARG A 696 3.11 -3.50 35.48
N ARG A 697 3.04 -3.08 34.23
CA ARG A 697 3.18 -3.95 33.05
C ARG A 697 4.48 -3.63 32.33
N SER A 698 5.16 -4.64 31.82
CA SER A 698 6.45 -4.46 31.15
C SER A 698 6.59 -5.37 29.93
N VAL A 699 7.02 -4.81 28.80
CA VAL A 699 7.13 -5.54 27.53
C VAL A 699 8.51 -5.38 26.92
N SER A 700 9.10 -6.48 26.47
CA SER A 700 10.36 -6.47 25.75
C SER A 700 10.22 -7.13 24.40
N VAL A 701 10.52 -6.38 23.34
CA VAL A 701 10.35 -6.81 21.96
C VAL A 701 11.72 -7.01 21.30
N ALA A 702 11.96 -8.19 20.71
CA ALA A 702 13.16 -8.54 19.96
C ALA A 702 14.49 -8.26 20.70
N SER A 703 14.56 -8.55 22.01
CA SER A 703 15.56 -7.92 22.90
C SER A 703 16.68 -8.82 23.44
N PHE A 704 16.36 -9.95 24.07
CA PHE A 704 17.34 -10.85 24.68
C PHE A 704 16.78 -12.26 24.87
N LEU A 705 17.69 -13.23 24.93
CA LEU A 705 17.43 -14.62 25.34
C LEU A 705 18.32 -14.99 26.53
N PRO A 706 17.95 -16.00 27.34
CA PRO A 706 18.86 -16.71 28.22
C PRO A 706 20.15 -17.11 27.51
N LEU A 707 21.29 -17.03 28.21
CA LEU A 707 22.61 -17.22 27.58
C LEU A 707 22.75 -18.56 26.84
N TYR A 708 22.17 -19.65 27.38
CA TYR A 708 22.22 -20.97 26.77
C TYR A 708 21.42 -21.07 25.45
N LEU A 709 20.47 -20.17 25.23
CA LEU A 709 19.67 -20.10 24.00
C LEU A 709 20.31 -19.22 22.93
N ARG A 710 21.36 -18.47 23.25
CA ARG A 710 22.04 -17.58 22.31
C ARG A 710 22.96 -18.37 21.38
N THR A 711 23.04 -17.92 20.14
CA THR A 711 23.77 -18.60 19.06
C THR A 711 25.00 -17.82 18.65
N TRP A 712 26.13 -18.49 18.47
CA TRP A 712 27.41 -17.84 18.15
C TRP A 712 27.45 -17.16 16.78
N TRP A 713 26.65 -17.64 15.82
CA TRP A 713 26.57 -17.12 14.45
C TRP A 713 25.64 -15.90 14.32
N ALA A 714 25.00 -15.48 15.41
CA ALA A 714 24.23 -14.24 15.50
C ALA A 714 24.95 -13.26 16.45
N PRO A 715 25.99 -12.54 15.99
CA PRO A 715 26.77 -11.63 16.82
C PRO A 715 25.95 -10.63 17.65
N PRO A 716 24.83 -10.04 17.16
CA PRO A 716 24.04 -9.11 17.96
C PRO A 716 23.33 -9.74 19.17
N GLU A 717 23.33 -11.07 19.33
CA GLU A 717 22.87 -11.72 20.57
C GLU A 717 23.88 -11.57 21.73
N TRP A 718 25.14 -11.25 21.42
CA TRP A 718 26.27 -11.22 22.35
C TRP A 718 26.76 -9.79 22.65
N THR A 719 25.81 -8.84 22.70
CA THR A 719 26.10 -7.42 22.95
C THR A 719 26.79 -7.20 24.31
N PRO A 720 27.90 -6.43 24.39
CA PRO A 720 28.70 -6.33 25.62
C PRO A 720 27.97 -5.91 26.90
N PRO A 721 27.01 -4.95 26.91
CA PRO A 721 26.28 -4.60 28.13
C PRO A 721 25.47 -5.77 28.70
N HIS A 722 24.98 -6.68 27.84
CA HIS A 722 24.28 -7.88 28.28
C HIS A 722 25.22 -8.88 28.96
N LEU A 723 26.54 -8.74 28.76
CA LEU A 723 27.58 -9.62 29.28
C LEU A 723 28.32 -9.01 30.50
N TYR A 724 27.81 -7.93 31.06
CA TYR A 724 28.41 -7.29 32.24
C TYR A 724 28.45 -8.28 33.42
N ALA A 725 29.67 -8.66 33.82
CA ALA A 725 29.87 -9.79 34.73
C ALA A 725 29.20 -9.63 36.10
N PRO A 726 29.23 -8.44 36.76
CA PRO A 726 28.49 -8.26 38.01
C PRO A 726 26.98 -8.46 37.86
N LEU A 727 26.38 -8.07 36.72
CA LEU A 727 24.95 -8.25 36.47
C LEU A 727 24.60 -9.73 36.30
N ILE A 728 25.31 -10.46 35.44
CA ILE A 728 25.02 -11.90 35.20
C ILE A 728 25.28 -12.76 36.45
N LYS A 729 26.27 -12.37 37.27
CA LYS A 729 26.56 -13.06 38.53
C LYS A 729 25.55 -12.75 39.63
N ALA A 730 24.89 -11.59 39.58
CA ALA A 730 23.90 -11.18 40.54
C ALA A 730 22.53 -11.85 40.28
N THR A 731 22.14 -11.94 39.02
CA THR A 731 20.91 -12.60 38.60
C THR A 731 21.06 -13.15 37.19
N ASN A 732 20.60 -14.37 36.97
CA ASN A 732 20.67 -14.98 35.65
C ASN A 732 19.52 -14.51 34.73
N TYR A 733 19.65 -14.76 33.43
CA TYR A 733 18.69 -14.25 32.44
C TYR A 733 17.31 -14.91 32.45
N LEU A 734 17.10 -15.98 33.23
CA LEU A 734 15.77 -16.55 33.52
C LEU A 734 15.14 -15.91 34.77
N GLU A 735 15.94 -15.34 35.65
CA GLU A 735 15.47 -14.66 36.86
C GLU A 735 15.12 -13.19 36.62
N ILE A 736 15.75 -12.52 35.64
CA ILE A 736 15.33 -11.17 35.25
C ILE A 736 13.83 -11.11 34.89
N PRO A 737 13.29 -11.93 33.96
CA PRO A 737 11.85 -11.94 33.69
C PRO A 737 11.02 -12.37 34.90
N LEU A 738 11.53 -13.29 35.74
CA LEU A 738 10.88 -13.68 37.00
C LEU A 738 10.68 -12.47 37.93
N LEU A 739 11.74 -11.71 38.19
CA LEU A 739 11.74 -10.53 39.06
C LEU A 739 10.92 -9.36 38.47
N ALA A 740 10.89 -9.24 37.14
CA ALA A 740 10.09 -8.25 36.42
C ALA A 740 8.59 -8.55 36.47
N SER A 741 8.23 -9.83 36.62
CA SER A 741 6.84 -10.29 36.74
C SER A 741 6.33 -10.25 38.18
N GLU A 742 7.20 -10.51 39.16
CA GLU A 742 6.81 -10.71 40.56
C GLU A 742 6.21 -9.46 41.22
N GLY A 743 4.96 -9.53 41.66
CA GLY A 743 4.27 -8.55 42.49
C GLY A 743 2.77 -8.43 42.15
N GLU A 744 1.99 -7.91 43.09
CA GLU A 744 0.55 -7.71 42.85
C GLU A 744 0.30 -6.75 41.68
N GLY A 745 -0.52 -7.19 40.71
CA GLY A 745 -0.85 -6.43 39.51
C GLY A 745 0.31 -6.29 38.51
N ARG A 746 1.41 -7.03 38.69
CA ARG A 746 2.56 -7.00 37.80
C ARG A 746 2.53 -8.11 36.76
N SER A 747 2.89 -7.77 35.53
CA SER A 747 2.99 -8.74 34.42
C SER A 747 4.16 -8.38 33.50
N TYR A 748 4.84 -9.39 32.96
CA TYR A 748 5.94 -9.21 32.01
C TYR A 748 5.75 -10.06 30.75
N LEU A 749 5.79 -9.40 29.58
CA LEU A 749 5.65 -10.03 28.27
C LEU A 749 6.94 -9.90 27.45
N GLN A 750 7.40 -10.99 26.86
CA GLN A 750 8.46 -10.97 25.85
C GLN A 750 7.90 -11.29 24.47
N VAL A 751 8.17 -10.44 23.50
CA VAL A 751 7.74 -10.60 22.10
C VAL A 751 8.96 -10.86 21.23
N PHE A 752 8.99 -11.98 20.52
CA PHE A 752 10.09 -12.33 19.61
C PHE A 752 9.63 -12.36 18.16
N ASN A 753 10.43 -11.79 17.26
CA ASN A 753 10.20 -11.88 15.83
C ASN A 753 10.80 -13.19 15.30
N GLN A 754 9.97 -14.13 14.88
CA GLN A 754 10.43 -15.46 14.45
C GLN A 754 11.44 -15.39 13.31
N TYR A 755 11.22 -14.50 12.34
CA TYR A 755 12.06 -14.37 11.15
C TYR A 755 13.01 -13.17 11.20
N ASP A 756 13.31 -12.67 12.40
CA ASP A 756 14.19 -11.51 12.57
C ASP A 756 15.52 -11.72 11.85
N ARG A 757 15.90 -10.77 11.00
CA ARG A 757 17.19 -10.82 10.29
C ARG A 757 18.38 -10.42 11.15
N CYS A 758 18.13 -9.80 12.30
CA CYS A 758 19.15 -9.25 13.18
C CYS A 758 19.60 -10.29 14.20
N CYS A 759 18.70 -10.66 15.12
CA CYS A 759 18.99 -11.48 16.29
C CYS A 759 17.72 -11.93 17.02
N PHE A 760 17.87 -12.84 17.98
CA PHE A 760 16.80 -13.38 18.83
C PHE A 760 15.63 -13.99 18.04
N MET A 761 15.89 -14.36 16.78
CA MET A 761 14.94 -15.03 15.89
C MET A 761 14.64 -16.46 16.36
N ASN A 762 13.79 -17.15 15.61
CA ASN A 762 13.22 -18.46 15.94
C ASN A 762 12.19 -18.36 17.09
N ARG A 763 11.61 -19.49 17.47
CA ARG A 763 10.67 -19.63 18.59
C ARG A 763 11.38 -19.98 19.91
N ARG A 764 12.69 -19.77 20.00
CA ARG A 764 13.53 -20.13 21.17
C ARG A 764 13.02 -19.55 22.49
N GLY A 765 12.39 -18.37 22.46
CA GLY A 765 11.77 -17.75 23.63
C GLY A 765 10.77 -18.66 24.36
N THR A 766 10.04 -19.49 23.61
CA THR A 766 9.02 -20.39 24.18
C THR A 766 9.60 -21.47 25.08
N LEU A 767 10.89 -21.80 24.96
CA LEU A 767 11.51 -22.92 25.68
C LEU A 767 11.58 -22.72 27.19
N TYR A 768 11.60 -21.48 27.67
CA TYR A 768 11.70 -21.18 29.10
C TYR A 768 10.43 -20.55 29.69
N GLN A 769 9.39 -20.32 28.88
CA GLN A 769 8.14 -19.70 29.33
C GLN A 769 7.56 -20.44 30.54
N SER A 770 7.32 -21.74 30.41
CA SER A 770 6.75 -22.57 31.46
C SER A 770 7.64 -22.67 32.71
N ALA A 771 8.97 -22.58 32.55
CA ALA A 771 9.89 -22.65 33.68
C ALA A 771 9.84 -21.38 34.54
N VAL A 772 9.74 -20.21 33.93
CA VAL A 772 9.64 -18.93 34.64
C VAL A 772 8.24 -18.74 35.23
N ALA A 773 7.19 -18.94 34.43
CA ALA A 773 5.80 -18.84 34.91
C ALA A 773 5.51 -19.87 36.01
N GLY A 774 5.92 -21.12 35.82
CA GLY A 774 5.77 -22.17 36.84
C GLY A 774 6.57 -21.91 38.11
N ARG A 775 7.67 -21.12 38.05
CA ARG A 775 8.40 -20.72 39.26
C ARG A 775 7.63 -19.71 40.10
N LEU A 776 6.94 -18.74 39.49
CA LEU A 776 6.05 -17.83 40.23
C LEU A 776 4.97 -18.62 40.98
N GLU A 777 4.32 -19.54 40.27
CA GLU A 777 3.27 -20.39 40.83
C GLU A 777 3.78 -21.27 41.98
N THR A 778 4.90 -21.98 41.77
CA THR A 778 5.48 -22.88 42.77
C THR A 778 5.89 -22.14 44.05
N LEU A 779 6.37 -20.89 43.93
CA LEU A 779 6.75 -20.06 45.06
C LEU A 779 5.55 -19.31 45.67
N GLY A 780 4.35 -19.41 45.10
CA GLY A 780 3.17 -18.67 45.56
C GLY A 780 3.31 -17.16 45.41
N LEU A 781 4.08 -16.70 44.41
CA LEU A 781 4.34 -15.28 44.16
C LEU A 781 3.29 -14.72 43.21
N PRO A 782 2.70 -13.54 43.50
CA PRO A 782 1.80 -12.88 42.56
C PRO A 782 2.55 -12.38 41.33
N GLY A 783 1.85 -12.33 40.20
CA GLY A 783 2.36 -11.79 38.93
C GLY A 783 2.30 -12.81 37.79
N ASP A 784 2.55 -12.34 36.56
CA ASP A 784 2.40 -13.17 35.36
C ASP A 784 3.56 -12.98 34.36
N PHE A 785 3.95 -14.06 33.68
CA PHE A 785 5.03 -14.09 32.69
C PHE A 785 4.61 -14.78 31.39
N GLY A 786 4.92 -14.14 30.26
CA GLY A 786 4.51 -14.60 28.94
C GLY A 786 5.55 -14.44 27.85
N VAL A 787 5.43 -15.29 26.84
CA VAL A 787 6.16 -15.16 25.57
C VAL A 787 5.16 -15.15 24.42
N ALA A 788 5.36 -14.23 23.48
CA ALA A 788 4.61 -14.16 22.24
C ALA A 788 5.57 -14.18 21.03
N ILE A 789 5.16 -14.82 19.95
CA ILE A 789 5.97 -14.97 18.73
C ILE A 789 5.29 -14.23 17.58
N ASP A 790 5.97 -13.24 17.02
CA ASP A 790 5.59 -12.55 15.80
C ASP A 790 6.20 -13.26 14.59
N ASP A 791 5.36 -13.90 13.78
CA ASP A 791 5.76 -14.56 12.54
C ASP A 791 5.31 -13.82 11.27
N THR A 792 4.89 -12.56 11.42
CA THR A 792 4.26 -11.77 10.34
C THR A 792 5.25 -11.05 9.43
N HIS A 793 6.51 -10.91 9.86
CA HIS A 793 7.55 -10.18 9.15
C HIS A 793 8.95 -10.75 9.41
N ALA A 794 9.92 -10.35 8.59
CA ALA A 794 11.34 -10.71 8.72
C ALA A 794 12.27 -9.51 8.98
N GLN A 795 11.68 -8.38 9.37
CA GLN A 795 12.42 -7.15 9.71
C GLN A 795 12.71 -7.09 11.21
N HIS A 796 13.72 -6.33 11.62
CA HIS A 796 13.96 -6.06 13.04
C HIS A 796 13.16 -4.81 13.42
N GLN A 797 11.91 -4.99 13.85
CA GLN A 797 10.95 -3.91 14.16
C GLN A 797 9.86 -4.42 15.12
N ILE A 798 9.00 -3.52 15.58
CA ILE A 798 7.67 -3.87 16.12
C ILE A 798 6.68 -3.85 14.95
N SER A 799 6.04 -4.99 14.65
CA SER A 799 5.04 -5.07 13.59
C SER A 799 3.69 -4.49 14.04
N ARG A 800 2.68 -4.50 13.17
CA ARG A 800 1.31 -4.10 13.57
C ARG A 800 0.67 -5.11 14.51
N TRP A 801 0.92 -6.40 14.29
CA TRP A 801 0.52 -7.42 15.23
C TRP A 801 1.24 -7.22 16.58
N GLY A 802 2.53 -6.86 16.54
CA GLY A 802 3.29 -6.48 17.72
C GLY A 802 2.65 -5.31 18.47
N ASP A 803 2.34 -4.21 17.78
CA ASP A 803 1.67 -3.05 18.38
C ASP A 803 0.35 -3.45 19.04
N ALA A 804 -0.50 -4.17 18.31
CA ALA A 804 -1.80 -4.64 18.78
C ALA A 804 -1.67 -5.51 20.03
N ARG A 805 -0.74 -6.48 20.00
CA ARG A 805 -0.50 -7.38 21.13
C ARG A 805 0.03 -6.64 22.35
N ILE A 806 0.88 -5.64 22.15
CA ILE A 806 1.43 -4.82 23.23
C ILE A 806 0.33 -3.96 23.84
N LEU A 807 -0.47 -3.26 23.04
CA LEU A 807 -1.60 -2.47 23.54
C LEU A 807 -2.59 -3.36 24.30
N ASP A 808 -2.86 -4.56 23.79
CA ASP A 808 -3.72 -5.54 24.46
C ASP A 808 -3.25 -5.94 25.83
N PHE A 809 -1.98 -6.29 25.91
CA PHE A 809 -1.34 -6.56 27.17
C PHE A 809 -1.34 -5.34 28.11
N LEU A 810 -1.13 -4.13 27.58
CA LEU A 810 -1.10 -2.90 28.37
C LEU A 810 -2.46 -2.49 28.91
N GLU A 811 -3.58 -2.89 28.30
CA GLU A 811 -4.93 -2.59 28.79
C GLU A 811 -5.44 -3.68 29.73
N ASN A 812 -5.44 -4.93 29.25
CA ASN A 812 -6.07 -6.06 29.93
C ASN A 812 -5.14 -6.71 30.97
N GLY A 813 -3.82 -6.63 30.78
CA GLY A 813 -2.83 -7.29 31.64
C GLY A 813 -2.80 -8.81 31.53
N GLU A 814 -3.61 -9.40 30.63
CA GLU A 814 -3.72 -10.84 30.43
C GLU A 814 -2.66 -11.36 29.44
N ILE A 815 -1.98 -12.43 29.84
CA ILE A 815 -1.08 -13.18 28.99
C ILE A 815 -1.87 -14.34 28.37
N ARG A 816 -2.55 -14.09 27.24
CA ARG A 816 -3.19 -15.14 26.46
C ARG A 816 -2.13 -16.03 25.78
N GLU A 817 -2.29 -17.35 25.89
CA GLU A 817 -1.51 -18.31 25.09
C GLU A 817 -1.84 -18.10 23.62
N THR A 818 -0.84 -17.77 22.82
CA THR A 818 -1.01 -17.66 21.37
C THR A 818 -1.07 -19.07 20.78
N GLU A 819 -2.29 -19.55 20.48
CA GLU A 819 -2.44 -20.67 19.55
C GLU A 819 -1.83 -20.27 18.19
N ARG A 820 -1.35 -21.23 17.40
CA ARG A 820 -0.66 -21.04 16.10
C ARG A 820 -1.43 -20.21 15.05
N HIS A 821 -2.63 -19.74 15.36
CA HIS A 821 -3.63 -19.24 14.42
C HIS A 821 -4.43 -18.01 14.87
N GLU A 822 -4.07 -17.30 15.94
CA GLU A 822 -4.57 -15.92 16.10
C GLU A 822 -3.99 -15.09 14.97
N SER A 823 -4.84 -14.71 14.01
CA SER A 823 -4.39 -14.06 12.80
C SER A 823 -3.85 -12.66 13.16
N ALA A 824 -2.77 -12.26 12.49
CA ALA A 824 -2.13 -10.97 12.65
C ALA A 824 -3.07 -9.76 12.49
N VAL A 825 -4.23 -10.02 11.89
CA VAL A 825 -5.27 -9.09 11.50
C VAL A 825 -6.30 -8.99 12.63
N ASP A 826 -6.67 -10.11 13.26
CA ASP A 826 -7.76 -10.18 14.24
C ASP A 826 -7.48 -9.29 15.47
N LEU A 827 -6.28 -9.38 16.08
CA LEU A 827 -5.93 -8.56 17.26
C LEU A 827 -5.68 -7.07 16.92
N ALA A 828 -5.22 -6.78 15.70
CA ALA A 828 -4.93 -5.41 15.26
C ALA A 828 -6.19 -4.68 14.80
N GLU A 829 -7.13 -5.38 14.18
CA GLU A 829 -8.47 -4.90 13.83
C GLU A 829 -9.33 -4.75 15.10
N GLU A 830 -9.28 -5.69 16.06
CA GLU A 830 -9.97 -5.57 17.36
C GLU A 830 -9.62 -4.30 18.16
N ARG A 831 -8.42 -3.72 17.95
CA ARG A 831 -7.97 -2.49 18.64
C ARG A 831 -8.12 -1.22 17.81
N GLY A 832 -8.76 -1.28 16.64
CA GLY A 832 -8.91 -0.11 15.78
C GLY A 832 -7.57 0.49 15.30
N LEU A 833 -6.46 -0.26 15.40
CA LEU A 833 -5.21 0.15 14.78
C LEU A 833 -5.45 0.11 13.27
N PRO A 834 -5.19 1.20 12.52
CA PRO A 834 -5.53 1.25 11.10
C PRO A 834 -4.92 0.02 10.39
N PRO A 835 -5.58 -0.56 9.37
CA PRO A 835 -5.03 -1.67 8.60
C PRO A 835 -3.67 -1.29 7.99
N PRO A 836 -2.78 -2.26 7.62
CA PRO A 836 -1.54 -2.00 6.88
C PRO A 836 -1.84 -0.92 5.88
N GLY A 837 -1.26 0.27 6.11
CA GLY A 837 -1.64 1.47 5.41
C GLY A 837 -1.54 1.13 3.94
N GLY A 838 -2.70 0.89 3.33
CA GLY A 838 -2.88 1.25 1.95
C GLY A 838 -2.44 2.69 1.95
N PRO A 839 -1.34 3.08 1.27
CA PRO A 839 -0.96 4.45 1.06
C PRO A 839 -2.20 5.31 0.87
N GLY A 840 -2.51 6.08 1.91
CA GLY A 840 -3.83 6.65 2.14
C GLY A 840 -3.94 7.20 3.55
N GLN A 841 -2.89 7.87 4.05
CA GLN A 841 -3.02 8.87 5.09
C GLN A 841 -2.08 10.03 4.72
N ARG A 842 -2.65 10.99 4.01
CA ARG A 842 -2.43 12.42 4.25
C ARG A 842 -3.79 13.03 4.46
#